data_AF-A0A923LNW9-F1
#
_entry.id   AF-A0A923LNW9-F1
#
_cell.length_a   1.000
_cell.length_b   1.000
_cell.length_c   1.000
_cell.angle_alpha   90.00
_cell.angle_beta   90.00
_cell.angle_gamma   90.00
#
_symmetry.space_group_name_H-M   'P 1'
#
loop_
_entity.id
_entity.type
_entity.pdbx_description
1 polymer ?
#
loop_
_entity_poly.entity_id
_entity_poly.type
_entity_poly.pdbx_seq_one_letter_code
_entity_poly.pdbx_strand_id
1 'polypeptide(L)'
;MKSQFRRNFAKLLVAAMVVSQIAIPGSAVYADAADTTDASWENAATFTFSDEGITSEGAADETYTVKGTALTIKAEGTYVLKGSCTDGSVKVKKETKNVVIVLDGLTLTSQTTAPICVNKTAEAEIIAAAGTENTLADTAANASSDNTDAEKAVIKAKDGSTLTLSGSGTVNVSANGKNGIKGGATTALTVKEQNLNITSVDNALASDGSVTIDSGNIHIKSTEGDGIKSTPDDGDTDSAGTITLNGGTVTVEQAVDGIQAANAITITDGSYEVVCSDNAIKSDLSVQVDGGTLDLTAGGDGIKASNATSDATTDTTTDSSTTTDDSTTDDAATTTTTGDITINGGDITINAAGDDIQAEVSLTIADGIFDLTANGGASTTLASDADSCKGLKAGSDITINGGKYTINTADDAVHSNEYITVNAGTFNIKTGDDGMHADTSLIVGQESGDVQPTINIEQSYEGLEAGTVYVYGGDIDVVSSDDGINAAGGSSNGTDPGAPGTGGDGFNPGGGRPGGAGGPGGNGGFNQSAGNMGNTSTSSNYAIYMNGGDVFINAGGDGLDSNGPLTINGGTICVYGAAAGGTGSDNCPIDADGTILINGGTIFGAGSSQMVEYPSNASTQKYYLSTNTTYNAGTIVNIVDSSSNVLYTETLLKKANYILFSSADMGTSGSCSIKTGKISGSDSGNTGGSTGGNDSGNTGGSTGGNDSGTTGGSTGGSDSGNTGGNTGGTTGGTTGGSTTGTTDGTTSGSTTGTTDGNTSGTTTGTTNGNGSTDSTQTPSAAAAGTKLTDTQGKALYVVLDADAATVSYAGTTDKTAAKITIPATVEIDQVTYTVTAVAQKALYKNTKIKTVTIGKNVTVIGKSAFEGCKKLKSVTLPESLTQIGNRTFYNCVALTKIVIPSNVAKIGKQAFTNAKKLKNIVIRTTKLTAKNIGAKAFKGTAAKATVKVPKSKLKSYQKILVTKGMNKKAAIKK
;
A
#
# COMPACT_ATOMS: atom_id res chain seq x y z
N MET A 1 -15.18 1.56 14.22
CA MET A 1 -16.43 1.14 14.95
C MET A 1 -17.41 0.27 14.12
N LYS A 2 -18.56 0.74 13.59
CA LYS A 2 -19.63 -0.16 13.04
C LYS A 2 -19.23 -1.03 11.82
N SER A 3 -18.11 -0.72 11.15
CA SER A 3 -17.50 -1.55 10.10
C SER A 3 -16.66 -2.69 10.69
N GLN A 4 -15.72 -2.37 11.59
CA GLN A 4 -14.95 -3.37 12.37
C GLN A 4 -15.88 -4.33 13.11
N PHE A 5 -16.91 -3.84 13.81
CA PHE A 5 -17.84 -4.72 14.53
C PHE A 5 -18.54 -5.73 13.59
N ARG A 6 -18.78 -5.38 12.32
CA ARG A 6 -19.35 -6.30 11.31
C ARG A 6 -18.32 -7.19 10.62
N ARG A 7 -17.03 -6.81 10.59
CA ARG A 7 -15.93 -7.68 10.17
C ARG A 7 -15.58 -8.68 11.26
N ASN A 8 -15.47 -8.25 12.51
CA ASN A 8 -15.22 -9.13 13.65
C ASN A 8 -16.39 -10.09 13.87
N PHE A 9 -17.65 -9.67 13.69
CA PHE A 9 -18.80 -10.59 13.72
C PHE A 9 -18.88 -11.53 12.50
N ALA A 10 -18.16 -11.23 11.40
CA ALA A 10 -18.03 -12.12 10.25
C ALA A 10 -16.83 -13.08 10.39
N LYS A 11 -15.68 -12.63 10.89
CA LYS A 11 -14.58 -13.50 11.34
C LYS A 11 -15.07 -14.46 12.44
N LEU A 12 -15.84 -13.97 13.42
CA LEU A 12 -16.51 -14.80 14.43
C LEU A 12 -17.50 -15.81 13.82
N LEU A 13 -18.15 -15.50 12.68
CA LEU A 13 -19.01 -16.45 11.97
C LEU A 13 -18.24 -17.51 11.17
N VAL A 14 -17.00 -17.22 10.77
CA VAL A 14 -16.11 -18.18 10.10
C VAL A 14 -15.43 -19.07 11.15
N ALA A 15 -14.94 -18.50 12.26
CA ALA A 15 -14.50 -19.26 13.43
C ALA A 15 -15.63 -20.15 13.98
N ALA A 16 -16.85 -19.63 14.12
CA ALA A 16 -18.02 -20.43 14.51
C ALA A 16 -18.47 -21.46 13.46
N MET A 17 -17.99 -21.39 12.21
CA MET A 17 -18.20 -22.44 11.21
C MET A 17 -17.15 -23.57 11.29
N VAL A 18 -16.02 -23.37 11.98
CA VAL A 18 -15.07 -24.44 12.32
C VAL A 18 -15.43 -25.12 13.65
N VAL A 19 -16.12 -24.44 14.57
CA VAL A 19 -16.55 -25.00 15.87
C VAL A 19 -17.84 -25.86 15.80
N SER A 20 -18.52 -25.94 14.64
CA SER A 20 -19.82 -26.65 14.51
C SER A 20 -19.75 -28.14 14.08
N GLN A 21 -18.73 -28.88 14.54
CA GLN A 21 -18.75 -30.36 14.53
C GLN A 21 -18.37 -31.05 15.85
N ILE A 22 -18.62 -30.40 17.00
CA ILE A 22 -18.81 -31.16 18.26
C ILE A 22 -20.29 -31.48 18.42
N ALA A 23 -20.73 -32.52 17.70
CA ALA A 23 -22.00 -33.17 17.98
C ALA A 23 -21.82 -34.04 19.23
N ILE A 24 -22.37 -33.61 20.37
CA ILE A 24 -22.44 -34.44 21.58
C ILE A 24 -23.32 -35.67 21.27
N PRO A 25 -22.77 -36.91 21.25
CA PRO A 25 -23.58 -38.11 21.12
C PRO A 25 -24.11 -38.44 22.52
N GLY A 26 -25.33 -38.01 22.81
CA GLY A 26 -26.05 -38.52 23.96
C GLY A 26 -26.28 -40.04 23.83
N SER A 27 -25.63 -40.81 24.70
CA SER A 27 -26.07 -42.14 25.13
C SER A 27 -26.38 -43.16 24.01
N ALA A 28 -25.37 -43.67 23.32
CA ALA A 28 -25.52 -44.85 22.46
C ALA A 28 -24.34 -45.82 22.54
N VAL A 29 -24.51 -46.85 23.38
CA VAL A 29 -23.84 -48.17 23.36
C VAL A 29 -22.33 -48.18 23.60
N TYR A 30 -21.88 -49.04 24.52
CA TYR A 30 -20.48 -49.50 24.60
C TYR A 30 -20.08 -50.12 23.26
N ALA A 31 -19.41 -49.34 22.41
CA ALA A 31 -18.57 -49.88 21.35
C ALA A 31 -17.23 -50.26 21.99
N ASP A 32 -16.69 -51.40 21.57
CA ASP A 32 -15.42 -51.92 22.06
C ASP A 32 -14.29 -50.90 21.84
N ALA A 33 -13.27 -50.91 22.70
CA ALA A 33 -12.14 -50.00 22.55
C ALA A 33 -11.40 -50.37 21.26
N ALA A 34 -11.60 -49.57 20.20
CA ALA A 34 -10.92 -49.79 18.94
C ALA A 34 -9.42 -49.67 19.16
N ASP A 35 -8.69 -50.70 18.76
CA ASP A 35 -7.24 -50.83 18.93
C ASP A 35 -6.52 -49.57 18.41
N THR A 36 -5.93 -48.80 19.34
CA THR A 36 -5.19 -47.57 19.03
C THR A 36 -3.73 -47.83 18.67
N THR A 37 -3.29 -49.10 18.72
CA THR A 37 -1.92 -49.43 18.33
C THR A 37 -1.79 -49.43 16.81
N ASP A 38 -0.86 -48.63 16.30
CA ASP A 38 -0.36 -48.84 14.94
C ASP A 38 0.29 -50.23 14.90
N ALA A 39 -0.02 -51.04 13.89
CA ALA A 39 0.50 -52.41 13.78
C ALA A 39 2.04 -52.48 13.73
N SER A 40 2.72 -51.37 13.42
CA SER A 40 4.18 -51.23 13.54
C SER A 40 4.69 -51.22 14.99
N TRP A 41 3.83 -51.04 15.99
CA TRP A 41 4.17 -50.96 17.42
C TRP A 41 3.82 -52.23 18.22
N GLU A 42 3.20 -53.25 17.62
CA GLU A 42 2.78 -54.50 18.31
C GLU A 42 3.91 -55.22 19.09
N ASN A 43 5.17 -54.96 18.75
CA ASN A 43 6.36 -55.54 19.40
C ASN A 43 7.24 -54.49 20.09
N ALA A 44 6.74 -53.27 20.31
CA ALA A 44 7.49 -52.18 20.94
C ALA A 44 7.58 -52.35 22.47
N ALA A 45 8.68 -51.84 23.04
CA ALA A 45 8.87 -51.84 24.48
C ALA A 45 7.91 -50.83 25.12
N THR A 46 6.95 -51.30 25.92
CA THR A 46 5.91 -50.46 26.52
C THR A 46 6.24 -50.12 27.97
N PHE A 47 6.08 -48.85 28.36
CA PHE A 47 6.37 -48.32 29.69
C PHE A 47 5.15 -47.59 30.24
N THR A 48 4.65 -48.05 31.39
CA THR A 48 3.53 -47.40 32.09
C THR A 48 4.04 -46.67 33.33
N PHE A 49 3.86 -45.35 33.34
CA PHE A 49 4.26 -44.44 34.41
C PHE A 49 3.19 -44.35 35.51
N SER A 50 3.66 -44.31 36.76
CA SER A 50 2.90 -44.09 38.00
C SER A 50 3.78 -43.32 39.00
N ASP A 51 3.19 -42.72 40.04
CA ASP A 51 3.97 -42.09 41.11
C ASP A 51 4.76 -43.12 41.95
N GLU A 52 4.36 -44.39 41.92
CA GLU A 52 5.08 -45.52 42.52
C GLU A 52 6.29 -46.00 41.70
N GLY A 53 6.41 -45.57 40.43
CA GLY A 53 7.49 -45.95 39.51
C GLY A 53 7.03 -46.32 38.10
N ILE A 54 7.92 -46.95 37.33
CA ILE A 54 7.65 -47.37 35.94
C ILE A 54 7.57 -48.89 35.85
N THR A 55 6.54 -49.42 35.19
CA THR A 55 6.43 -50.82 34.79
C THR A 55 6.71 -50.98 33.30
N SER A 56 7.34 -52.09 32.89
CA SER A 56 7.73 -52.34 31.50
C SER A 56 7.20 -53.69 30.97
N GLU A 57 6.81 -53.70 29.69
CA GLU A 57 6.36 -54.88 28.95
C GLU A 57 7.09 -54.96 27.60
N GLY A 58 7.38 -56.17 27.11
CA GLY A 58 8.03 -56.41 25.81
C GLY A 58 9.51 -56.00 25.69
N ALA A 59 10.09 -55.37 26.70
CA ALA A 59 11.43 -54.78 26.65
C ALA A 59 12.57 -55.78 26.95
N ALA A 60 13.68 -55.71 26.22
CA ALA A 60 14.92 -56.41 26.56
C ALA A 60 15.79 -55.56 27.52
N ASP A 61 16.16 -56.10 28.69
CA ASP A 61 16.77 -55.36 29.81
C ASP A 61 18.04 -54.55 29.46
N GLU A 62 18.79 -54.93 28.43
CA GLU A 62 20.01 -54.21 28.03
C GLU A 62 19.72 -52.85 27.37
N THR A 63 18.53 -52.68 26.77
CA THR A 63 18.16 -51.52 25.94
C THR A 63 17.79 -50.26 26.74
N TYR A 64 17.49 -50.40 28.04
CA TYR A 64 17.00 -49.29 28.87
C TYR A 64 17.52 -49.37 30.32
N THR A 65 17.10 -48.44 31.18
CA THR A 65 17.21 -48.50 32.65
C THR A 65 16.11 -47.67 33.27
N VAL A 66 15.37 -48.28 34.21
CA VAL A 66 14.44 -47.58 35.11
C VAL A 66 15.14 -47.36 36.46
N LYS A 67 15.02 -46.15 37.01
CA LYS A 67 15.39 -45.81 38.39
C LYS A 67 14.26 -45.00 39.02
N GLY A 68 13.41 -45.66 39.81
CA GLY A 68 12.19 -45.04 40.31
C GLY A 68 11.28 -44.64 39.15
N THR A 69 11.04 -43.33 39.02
CA THR A 69 10.23 -42.68 37.97
C THR A 69 11.05 -42.15 36.78
N ALA A 70 12.35 -42.43 36.73
CA ALA A 70 13.23 -42.02 35.62
C ALA A 70 13.55 -43.19 34.67
N LEU A 71 13.26 -43.02 33.38
CA LEU A 71 13.59 -43.93 32.28
C LEU A 71 14.82 -43.42 31.50
N THR A 72 15.80 -44.27 31.25
CA THR A 72 16.93 -44.00 30.35
C THR A 72 16.96 -45.01 29.20
N ILE A 73 16.75 -44.55 27.97
CA ILE A 73 16.86 -45.33 26.73
C ILE A 73 18.34 -45.36 26.29
N LYS A 74 18.85 -46.53 25.88
CA LYS A 74 20.27 -46.75 25.56
C LYS A 74 20.55 -47.36 24.17
N ALA A 75 19.51 -47.78 23.46
CA ALA A 75 19.61 -48.46 22.16
C ALA A 75 18.53 -47.95 21.21
N GLU A 76 18.73 -48.16 19.90
CA GLU A 76 17.71 -47.92 18.88
C GLU A 76 16.43 -48.75 19.12
N GLY A 77 15.31 -48.30 18.56
CA GLY A 77 14.02 -49.00 18.64
C GLY A 77 12.86 -48.11 19.07
N THR A 78 11.69 -48.73 19.20
CA THR A 78 10.42 -48.06 19.53
C THR A 78 10.03 -48.30 20.98
N TYR A 79 9.71 -47.22 21.69
CA TYR A 79 9.41 -47.18 23.12
C TYR A 79 8.04 -46.49 23.31
N VAL A 80 7.01 -47.24 23.68
CA VAL A 80 5.65 -46.72 23.92
C VAL A 80 5.52 -46.28 25.38
N LEU A 81 5.16 -45.03 25.62
CA LEU A 81 5.07 -44.42 26.93
C LEU A 81 3.61 -44.01 27.22
N LYS A 82 3.08 -44.43 28.36
CA LYS A 82 1.70 -44.16 28.79
C LYS A 82 1.58 -44.02 30.31
N GLY A 83 0.42 -43.61 30.80
CA GLY A 83 0.15 -43.46 32.23
C GLY A 83 0.40 -42.06 32.76
N SER A 84 0.57 -41.89 34.07
CA SER A 84 0.66 -40.58 34.72
C SER A 84 1.69 -40.56 35.83
N CYS A 85 2.56 -39.55 35.88
CA CYS A 85 3.52 -39.36 36.96
C CYS A 85 3.79 -37.88 37.24
N THR A 86 3.84 -37.52 38.52
CA THR A 86 4.00 -36.14 39.03
C THR A 86 5.45 -35.68 39.19
N ASP A 87 6.40 -36.62 39.18
CA ASP A 87 7.84 -36.37 39.08
C ASP A 87 8.54 -37.53 38.35
N GLY A 88 8.53 -37.50 37.02
CA GLY A 88 9.13 -38.52 36.17
C GLY A 88 9.84 -37.94 34.96
N SER A 89 10.80 -38.69 34.40
CA SER A 89 11.63 -38.22 33.28
C SER A 89 12.04 -39.34 32.32
N VAL A 90 12.26 -38.97 31.06
CA VAL A 90 12.70 -39.84 29.98
C VAL A 90 13.99 -39.28 29.39
N LYS A 91 15.04 -40.09 29.30
CA LYS A 91 16.36 -39.67 28.83
C LYS A 91 16.87 -40.58 27.73
N VAL A 92 17.01 -40.09 26.51
CA VAL A 92 17.75 -40.79 25.44
C VAL A 92 19.24 -40.58 25.71
N LYS A 93 20.00 -41.66 25.85
CA LYS A 93 21.44 -41.62 26.12
C LYS A 93 22.20 -41.02 24.93
N LYS A 94 23.28 -40.29 25.24
CA LYS A 94 24.24 -39.74 24.25
C LYS A 94 24.58 -40.77 23.16
N GLU A 95 24.69 -40.31 21.91
CA GLU A 95 25.04 -41.13 20.72
C GLU A 95 24.02 -42.23 20.34
N THR A 96 22.88 -42.36 21.02
CA THR A 96 21.84 -43.33 20.66
C THR A 96 21.03 -42.81 19.47
N LYS A 97 21.04 -43.54 18.35
CA LYS A 97 20.33 -43.17 17.10
C LYS A 97 19.05 -43.98 16.93
N ASN A 98 18.22 -43.61 15.94
CA ASN A 98 17.00 -44.33 15.56
C ASN A 98 16.05 -44.65 16.75
N VAL A 99 15.91 -43.73 17.70
CA VAL A 99 14.98 -43.92 18.84
C VAL A 99 13.61 -43.35 18.46
N VAL A 100 12.56 -44.15 18.60
CA VAL A 100 11.18 -43.70 18.43
C VAL A 100 10.49 -43.75 19.79
N ILE A 101 9.98 -42.61 20.26
CA ILE A 101 9.22 -42.49 21.50
C ILE A 101 7.75 -42.27 21.14
N VAL A 102 6.90 -43.25 21.38
CA VAL A 102 5.45 -43.13 21.14
C VAL A 102 4.79 -42.64 22.43
N LEU A 103 4.01 -41.57 22.36
CA LEU A 103 3.21 -41.05 23.47
C LEU A 103 1.77 -41.55 23.29
N ASP A 104 1.33 -42.43 24.20
CA ASP A 104 0.03 -43.13 24.15
C ASP A 104 -0.80 -42.81 25.41
N GLY A 105 -1.24 -41.56 25.53
CA GLY A 105 -1.96 -41.07 26.70
C GLY A 105 -1.05 -40.86 27.92
N LEU A 106 0.15 -40.31 27.71
CA LEU A 106 1.11 -40.01 28.77
C LEU A 106 0.85 -38.63 29.41
N THR A 107 0.81 -38.57 30.74
CA THR A 107 0.89 -37.31 31.52
C THR A 107 2.14 -37.35 32.39
N LEU A 108 3.15 -36.53 32.07
CA LEU A 108 4.45 -36.56 32.74
C LEU A 108 4.86 -35.16 33.19
N THR A 109 4.80 -34.93 34.50
CA THR A 109 5.43 -33.76 35.14
C THR A 109 6.80 -34.15 35.67
N SER A 110 7.79 -33.27 35.52
CA SER A 110 9.13 -33.41 36.12
C SER A 110 9.41 -32.21 37.02
N GLN A 111 9.85 -32.46 38.25
CA GLN A 111 10.07 -31.39 39.22
C GLN A 111 11.39 -30.66 38.95
N THR A 112 12.48 -31.39 38.73
CA THR A 112 13.85 -30.83 38.71
C THR A 112 14.57 -30.88 37.36
N THR A 113 14.02 -31.54 36.34
CA THR A 113 14.69 -31.71 35.03
C THR A 113 13.68 -31.67 33.88
N ALA A 114 14.10 -31.88 32.63
CA ALA A 114 13.16 -32.04 31.52
C ALA A 114 12.39 -33.38 31.60
N PRO A 115 11.05 -33.40 31.44
CA PRO A 115 10.29 -34.62 31.21
C PRO A 115 10.84 -35.49 30.07
N ILE A 116 11.33 -34.89 28.98
CA ILE A 116 12.03 -35.61 27.91
C ILE A 116 13.35 -34.91 27.57
N CYS A 117 14.46 -35.67 27.60
CA CYS A 117 15.81 -35.19 27.30
C CYS A 117 16.50 -36.09 26.25
N VAL A 118 16.78 -35.54 25.08
CA VAL A 118 17.59 -36.16 24.01
C VAL A 118 19.03 -35.63 24.14
N ASN A 119 19.96 -36.49 24.59
CA ASN A 119 21.35 -36.06 24.85
C ASN A 119 22.15 -35.80 23.56
N LYS A 120 23.33 -35.20 23.74
CA LYS A 120 24.22 -34.80 22.63
C LYS A 120 24.39 -35.94 21.62
N THR A 121 24.31 -35.59 20.34
CA THR A 121 24.47 -36.51 19.18
C THR A 121 23.57 -37.75 19.18
N ALA A 122 22.45 -37.75 19.93
CA ALA A 122 21.40 -38.76 19.82
C ALA A 122 20.34 -38.37 18.77
N GLU A 123 19.54 -39.31 18.30
CA GLU A 123 18.48 -39.06 17.31
C GLU A 123 17.16 -39.64 17.82
N ALA A 124 16.13 -38.81 17.91
CA ALA A 124 14.82 -39.21 18.41
C ALA A 124 13.66 -38.68 17.55
N GLU A 125 12.68 -39.53 17.29
CA GLU A 125 11.35 -39.14 16.81
C GLU A 125 10.33 -39.37 17.93
N ILE A 126 9.58 -38.33 18.30
CA ILE A 126 8.47 -38.40 19.26
C ILE A 126 7.18 -38.48 18.45
N ILE A 127 6.43 -39.57 18.60
CA ILE A 127 5.18 -39.81 17.88
C ILE A 127 3.98 -39.72 18.84
N ALA A 128 3.05 -38.80 18.60
CA ALA A 128 1.79 -38.76 19.36
C ALA A 128 0.76 -39.74 18.77
N ALA A 129 0.39 -40.76 19.55
CA ALA A 129 -0.52 -41.82 19.09
C ALA A 129 -1.92 -41.26 18.74
N ALA A 130 -2.51 -41.77 17.66
CA ALA A 130 -3.75 -41.24 17.10
C ALA A 130 -4.90 -41.25 18.13
N GLY A 131 -5.58 -40.12 18.29
CA GLY A 131 -6.70 -39.98 19.22
C GLY A 131 -6.31 -39.87 20.71
N THR A 132 -5.02 -39.81 21.04
CA THR A 132 -4.54 -39.60 22.42
C THR A 132 -4.27 -38.13 22.70
N GLU A 133 -4.41 -37.73 23.97
CA GLU A 133 -3.86 -36.48 24.49
C GLU A 133 -2.70 -36.79 25.44
N ASN A 134 -1.57 -36.13 25.22
CA ASN A 134 -0.35 -36.32 25.98
C ASN A 134 0.05 -34.99 26.59
N THR A 135 0.45 -34.98 27.87
CA THR A 135 0.79 -33.75 28.60
C THR A 135 2.18 -33.89 29.20
N LEU A 136 3.07 -32.93 28.90
CA LEU A 136 4.43 -32.85 29.42
C LEU A 136 4.59 -31.51 30.14
N ALA A 137 5.07 -31.51 31.38
CA ALA A 137 5.19 -30.31 32.19
C ALA A 137 6.47 -30.30 33.04
N ASP A 138 7.08 -29.13 33.23
CA ASP A 138 8.16 -28.93 34.18
C ASP A 138 7.74 -27.96 35.31
N THR A 139 8.68 -27.59 36.17
CA THR A 139 8.50 -26.51 37.15
C THR A 139 9.61 -25.48 37.06
N ALA A 140 9.44 -24.34 37.74
CA ALA A 140 10.47 -23.31 37.92
C ALA A 140 11.84 -23.86 38.34
N ALA A 141 11.91 -25.00 39.04
CA ALA A 141 13.19 -25.61 39.41
C ALA A 141 13.99 -26.11 38.19
N ASN A 142 13.35 -26.50 37.08
CA ASN A 142 14.03 -26.87 35.82
C ASN A 142 14.70 -25.67 35.11
N ALA A 143 14.56 -24.45 35.64
CA ALA A 143 15.28 -23.26 35.19
C ALA A 143 16.15 -22.59 36.27
N SER A 144 16.12 -23.10 37.52
CA SER A 144 16.87 -22.52 38.65
C SER A 144 18.38 -22.65 38.46
N SER A 145 19.12 -21.58 38.79
CA SER A 145 20.59 -21.57 38.83
C SER A 145 21.17 -22.55 39.85
N ASP A 146 20.41 -22.86 40.90
CA ASP A 146 20.87 -23.65 42.05
C ASP A 146 20.64 -25.16 41.83
N ASN A 147 19.97 -25.51 40.72
CA ASN A 147 19.65 -26.88 40.35
C ASN A 147 20.58 -27.38 39.24
N THR A 148 21.44 -28.35 39.57
CA THR A 148 22.40 -28.93 38.62
C THR A 148 21.80 -29.86 37.57
N ASP A 149 20.55 -30.32 37.78
CA ASP A 149 19.83 -31.21 36.86
C ASP A 149 18.87 -30.44 35.93
N ALA A 150 18.82 -29.10 36.04
CA ALA A 150 18.01 -28.21 35.22
C ALA A 150 18.42 -28.25 33.74
N GLU A 151 17.47 -28.61 32.87
CA GLU A 151 17.65 -28.70 31.41
C GLU A 151 17.05 -27.49 30.67
N LYS A 152 16.33 -26.60 31.38
CA LYS A 152 15.74 -25.33 30.88
C LYS A 152 14.73 -25.47 29.74
N ALA A 153 14.17 -26.67 29.54
CA ALA A 153 13.06 -26.93 28.64
C ALA A 153 12.24 -28.15 29.10
N VAL A 154 10.98 -28.27 28.66
CA VAL A 154 10.15 -29.48 28.89
C VAL A 154 10.60 -30.63 28.00
N ILE A 155 10.89 -30.33 26.73
CA ILE A 155 11.59 -31.25 25.83
C ILE A 155 12.94 -30.61 25.46
N LYS A 156 14.04 -31.16 26.01
CA LYS A 156 15.40 -30.68 25.70
C LYS A 156 16.07 -31.62 24.70
N ALA A 157 16.49 -31.07 23.57
CA ALA A 157 17.43 -31.70 22.65
C ALA A 157 18.79 -31.00 22.77
N LYS A 158 19.88 -31.76 22.90
CA LYS A 158 21.24 -31.22 23.12
C LYS A 158 22.08 -31.27 21.85
N ASP A 159 23.16 -30.50 21.82
CA ASP A 159 23.96 -30.22 20.63
C ASP A 159 24.32 -31.47 19.80
N GLY A 160 24.22 -31.32 18.48
CA GLY A 160 24.39 -32.37 17.48
C GLY A 160 23.30 -33.45 17.46
N SER A 161 22.24 -33.34 18.27
CA SER A 161 21.11 -34.26 18.20
C SER A 161 20.13 -33.92 17.08
N THR A 162 19.23 -34.84 16.77
CA THR A 162 18.01 -34.56 16.00
C THR A 162 16.78 -34.87 16.84
N LEU A 163 15.76 -34.01 16.73
CA LEU A 163 14.46 -34.23 17.34
C LEU A 163 13.37 -34.01 16.28
N THR A 164 12.62 -35.06 15.99
CA THR A 164 11.42 -34.99 15.16
C THR A 164 10.16 -35.14 16.02
N LEU A 165 9.12 -34.38 15.72
CA LEU A 165 7.77 -34.48 16.28
C LEU A 165 6.79 -34.85 15.17
N SER A 166 6.00 -35.91 15.34
CA SER A 166 5.05 -36.40 14.34
C SER A 166 3.85 -37.15 14.95
N GLY A 167 2.79 -37.36 14.19
CA GLY A 167 1.61 -38.12 14.63
C GLY A 167 0.37 -37.26 14.87
N SER A 168 -0.79 -37.90 14.84
CA SER A 168 -2.10 -37.22 14.86
C SER A 168 -2.69 -37.08 16.26
N GLY A 169 -2.09 -37.66 17.30
CA GLY A 169 -2.41 -37.35 18.69
C GLY A 169 -2.05 -35.90 19.05
N THR A 170 -2.49 -35.44 20.22
CA THR A 170 -2.16 -34.11 20.75
C THR A 170 -1.01 -34.20 21.75
N VAL A 171 -0.09 -33.24 21.70
CA VAL A 171 0.94 -33.00 22.73
C VAL A 171 0.72 -31.62 23.33
N ASN A 172 0.49 -31.58 24.64
CA ASN A 172 0.38 -30.37 25.45
C ASN A 172 1.70 -30.19 26.24
N VAL A 173 2.38 -29.06 26.03
CA VAL A 173 3.64 -28.70 26.68
C VAL A 173 3.38 -27.52 27.62
N SER A 174 3.62 -27.72 28.92
CA SER A 174 3.48 -26.68 29.96
C SER A 174 4.85 -26.40 30.58
N ALA A 175 5.58 -25.47 29.99
CA ALA A 175 6.89 -25.02 30.47
C ALA A 175 6.75 -23.91 31.50
N ASN A 176 6.73 -24.31 32.77
CA ASN A 176 6.73 -23.41 33.93
C ASN A 176 8.16 -23.04 34.38
N GLY A 177 9.18 -23.72 33.81
CA GLY A 177 10.60 -23.45 34.02
C GLY A 177 11.12 -22.32 33.13
N LYS A 178 11.28 -22.61 31.83
CA LYS A 178 11.79 -21.66 30.84
C LYS A 178 11.18 -21.92 29.46
N ASN A 179 11.83 -22.73 28.61
CA ASN A 179 11.38 -22.98 27.24
C ASN A 179 10.41 -24.16 27.14
N GLY A 180 9.54 -24.17 26.12
CA GLY A 180 8.72 -25.36 25.78
C GLY A 180 9.59 -26.52 25.28
N ILE A 181 10.02 -26.41 24.04
CA ILE A 181 10.91 -27.35 23.36
C ILE A 181 12.15 -26.56 22.94
N LYS A 182 13.36 -26.94 23.37
CA LYS A 182 14.62 -26.26 22.95
C LYS A 182 15.67 -27.26 22.44
N GLY A 183 16.14 -27.07 21.21
CA GLY A 183 17.37 -27.66 20.68
C GLY A 183 18.64 -27.00 21.27
N GLY A 184 19.83 -27.48 20.90
CA GLY A 184 21.13 -26.82 21.15
C GLY A 184 21.84 -26.46 19.84
N ALA A 185 23.01 -25.81 19.90
CA ALA A 185 23.74 -25.15 18.79
C ALA A 185 23.66 -25.81 17.39
N THR A 186 23.81 -27.13 17.31
CA THR A 186 23.84 -27.90 16.05
C THR A 186 22.66 -28.88 15.93
N THR A 187 21.53 -28.56 16.58
CA THR A 187 20.35 -29.43 16.65
C THR A 187 19.34 -29.08 15.56
N ALA A 188 18.95 -30.08 14.77
CA ALA A 188 17.79 -29.96 13.89
C ALA A 188 16.52 -30.37 14.65
N LEU A 189 15.59 -29.41 14.81
CA LEU A 189 14.27 -29.63 15.40
C LEU A 189 13.22 -29.60 14.29
N THR A 190 12.49 -30.68 14.09
CA THR A 190 11.52 -30.83 12.98
C THR A 190 10.14 -31.21 13.49
N VAL A 191 9.10 -30.49 13.08
CA VAL A 191 7.69 -30.86 13.26
C VAL A 191 7.15 -31.28 11.89
N LYS A 192 6.86 -32.58 11.70
CA LYS A 192 6.40 -33.10 10.41
C LYS A 192 4.89 -32.92 10.21
N GLU A 193 4.12 -33.47 11.15
CA GLU A 193 2.67 -33.37 11.24
C GLU A 193 2.33 -33.66 12.71
N GLN A 194 1.99 -32.65 13.49
CA GLN A 194 1.72 -32.80 14.92
C GLN A 194 0.65 -31.79 15.37
N ASN A 195 -0.27 -32.21 16.24
CA ASN A 195 -1.10 -31.30 17.03
C ASN A 195 -0.34 -30.93 18.31
N LEU A 196 0.12 -29.68 18.43
CA LEU A 196 1.07 -29.25 19.46
C LEU A 196 0.60 -27.97 20.14
N ASN A 197 0.26 -28.05 21.42
CA ASN A 197 -0.11 -26.89 22.24
C ASN A 197 1.05 -26.59 23.18
N ILE A 198 1.65 -25.40 23.13
CA ILE A 198 2.75 -24.98 23.99
C ILE A 198 2.36 -23.74 24.78
N THR A 199 2.49 -23.81 26.10
CA THR A 199 2.55 -22.65 26.98
C THR A 199 3.92 -22.63 27.65
N SER A 200 4.61 -21.50 27.59
CA SER A 200 5.97 -21.35 28.12
C SER A 200 6.19 -19.98 28.78
N VAL A 201 7.12 -19.95 29.73
CA VAL A 201 7.59 -18.69 30.34
C VAL A 201 8.41 -17.91 29.31
N ASP A 202 9.44 -18.55 28.79
CA ASP A 202 10.33 -18.07 27.72
C ASP A 202 9.94 -18.78 26.40
N ASN A 203 10.87 -18.94 25.44
CA ASN A 203 10.58 -19.42 24.09
C ASN A 203 9.79 -20.73 24.01
N ALA A 204 8.75 -20.77 23.18
CA ALA A 204 7.87 -21.95 23.08
C ALA A 204 8.49 -23.08 22.25
N LEU A 205 8.89 -22.79 21.00
CA LEU A 205 9.52 -23.74 20.09
C LEU A 205 10.86 -23.19 19.59
N ALA A 206 11.96 -23.60 20.22
CA ALA A 206 13.29 -23.06 19.97
C ALA A 206 14.28 -24.13 19.48
N SER A 207 15.24 -23.72 18.67
CA SER A 207 16.48 -24.48 18.47
C SER A 207 17.61 -23.55 18.07
N ASP A 208 18.67 -23.56 18.86
CA ASP A 208 19.87 -22.75 18.61
C ASP A 208 20.54 -23.17 17.29
N GLY A 209 20.25 -24.37 16.76
CA GLY A 209 20.61 -24.84 15.43
C GLY A 209 19.61 -24.45 14.34
N SER A 210 18.56 -25.24 14.15
CA SER A 210 17.47 -24.92 13.22
C SER A 210 16.11 -25.47 13.66
N VAL A 211 15.04 -24.80 13.22
CA VAL A 211 13.64 -25.25 13.38
C VAL A 211 13.02 -25.43 11.99
N THR A 212 12.32 -26.56 11.78
CA THR A 212 11.56 -26.85 10.56
C THR A 212 10.15 -27.28 10.92
N ILE A 213 9.14 -26.68 10.29
CA ILE A 213 7.74 -27.10 10.39
C ILE A 213 7.27 -27.46 8.98
N ASP A 214 7.04 -28.75 8.74
CA ASP A 214 6.49 -29.24 7.47
C ASP A 214 4.96 -29.16 7.46
N SER A 215 4.33 -29.51 8.58
CA SER A 215 2.88 -29.48 8.77
C SER A 215 2.49 -29.67 10.24
N GLY A 216 1.19 -29.61 10.50
CA GLY A 216 0.59 -29.78 11.82
C GLY A 216 -0.38 -28.64 12.18
N ASN A 217 -0.80 -28.64 13.44
CA ASN A 217 -1.58 -27.57 14.06
C ASN A 217 -0.88 -27.19 15.37
N ILE A 218 -0.23 -26.04 15.39
CA ILE A 218 0.68 -25.63 16.45
C ILE A 218 0.11 -24.36 17.11
N HIS A 219 -0.29 -24.47 18.37
CA HIS A 219 -0.78 -23.37 19.18
C HIS A 219 0.28 -22.97 20.20
N ILE A 220 0.70 -21.71 20.21
CA ILE A 220 1.81 -21.19 21.01
C ILE A 220 1.36 -20.02 21.88
N LYS A 221 1.80 -20.05 23.13
CA LYS A 221 1.77 -18.92 24.05
C LYS A 221 3.07 -18.84 24.86
N SER A 222 3.87 -17.82 24.58
CA SER A 222 5.05 -17.44 25.37
C SER A 222 4.75 -16.16 26.15
N THR A 223 5.18 -16.06 27.42
CA THR A 223 4.88 -14.89 28.25
C THR A 223 5.99 -13.84 28.30
N GLU A 224 7.26 -14.25 28.18
CA GLU A 224 8.45 -13.41 28.35
C GLU A 224 9.48 -13.56 27.21
N GLY A 225 9.34 -14.59 26.35
CA GLY A 225 10.22 -14.83 25.19
C GLY A 225 9.43 -15.03 23.89
N ASP A 226 10.04 -15.69 22.90
CA ASP A 226 9.50 -15.74 21.54
C ASP A 226 8.58 -16.93 21.27
N GLY A 227 7.79 -16.84 20.20
CA GLY A 227 6.95 -17.96 19.77
C GLY A 227 7.80 -19.09 19.19
N ILE A 228 8.50 -18.82 18.10
CA ILE A 228 9.44 -19.75 17.46
C ILE A 228 10.80 -19.05 17.33
N LYS A 229 11.89 -19.68 17.81
CA LYS A 229 13.22 -19.05 17.85
C LYS A 229 14.32 -19.95 17.28
N SER A 230 15.17 -19.39 16.41
CA SER A 230 16.42 -20.02 15.99
C SER A 230 17.55 -19.00 15.91
N THR A 231 18.06 -18.64 17.08
CA THR A 231 19.23 -17.78 17.28
C THR A 231 20.22 -18.53 18.19
N PRO A 232 21.52 -18.58 17.87
CA PRO A 232 22.52 -19.14 18.78
C PRO A 232 22.56 -18.42 20.14
N ASP A 233 22.87 -19.16 21.21
CA ASP A 233 23.23 -18.56 22.50
C ASP A 233 24.70 -18.05 22.43
N ASP A 234 25.11 -17.12 23.30
CA ASP A 234 26.46 -16.50 23.27
C ASP A 234 27.61 -17.54 23.23
N GLY A 235 28.38 -17.53 22.13
CA GLY A 235 29.52 -18.40 21.90
C GLY A 235 29.26 -19.63 21.01
N ASP A 236 28.02 -19.85 20.56
CA ASP A 236 27.68 -20.92 19.60
C ASP A 236 28.03 -20.52 18.15
N THR A 237 29.28 -20.77 17.74
CA THR A 237 29.78 -20.43 16.38
C THR A 237 29.27 -21.34 15.26
N ASP A 238 28.76 -22.52 15.60
CA ASP A 238 28.46 -23.60 14.64
C ASP A 238 26.96 -23.70 14.30
N SER A 239 26.20 -22.66 14.64
CA SER A 239 24.75 -22.60 14.45
C SER A 239 24.32 -22.37 13.00
N ALA A 240 23.21 -22.99 12.61
CA ALA A 240 22.55 -22.69 11.35
C ALA A 240 21.62 -21.46 11.43
N GLY A 241 21.11 -21.10 12.62
CA GLY A 241 20.28 -19.92 12.86
C GLY A 241 19.05 -19.79 11.94
N THR A 242 18.40 -20.89 11.57
CA THR A 242 17.37 -20.92 10.51
C THR A 242 16.02 -21.46 10.94
N ILE A 243 14.96 -20.86 10.40
CA ILE A 243 13.57 -21.34 10.50
C ILE A 243 13.04 -21.61 9.09
N THR A 244 12.48 -22.79 8.87
CA THR A 244 11.81 -23.17 7.61
C THR A 244 10.37 -23.60 7.90
N LEU A 245 9.40 -22.94 7.25
CA LEU A 245 7.97 -23.13 7.44
C LEU A 245 7.36 -23.58 6.10
N ASN A 246 7.21 -24.89 5.91
CA ASN A 246 6.72 -25.46 4.64
C ASN A 246 5.20 -25.61 4.57
N GLY A 247 4.50 -25.58 5.71
CA GLY A 247 3.05 -25.76 5.77
C GLY A 247 2.50 -25.93 7.18
N GLY A 248 1.22 -26.33 7.24
CA GLY A 248 0.48 -26.48 8.50
C GLY A 248 -0.25 -25.20 8.93
N THR A 249 -0.72 -25.19 10.17
CA THR A 249 -1.30 -24.02 10.85
C THR A 249 -0.48 -23.72 12.10
N VAL A 250 -0.08 -22.46 12.27
CA VAL A 250 0.59 -21.96 13.48
C VAL A 250 -0.17 -20.75 13.99
N THR A 251 -0.53 -20.78 15.28
CA THR A 251 -1.14 -19.65 15.99
C THR A 251 -0.26 -19.27 17.16
N VAL A 252 0.25 -18.03 17.17
CA VAL A 252 0.98 -17.43 18.30
C VAL A 252 0.06 -16.39 18.93
N GLU A 253 -0.46 -16.66 20.13
CA GLU A 253 -1.39 -15.73 20.83
C GLU A 253 -0.66 -14.64 21.63
N GLN A 254 0.57 -14.93 22.05
CA GLN A 254 1.43 -14.05 22.82
C GLN A 254 2.88 -14.51 22.64
N ALA A 255 3.78 -13.56 22.40
CA ALA A 255 5.23 -13.69 22.43
C ALA A 255 5.88 -12.29 22.43
N VAL A 256 7.19 -12.20 22.64
CA VAL A 256 7.97 -10.98 22.38
C VAL A 256 8.08 -10.80 20.87
N ASP A 257 8.96 -11.54 20.18
CA ASP A 257 8.85 -11.76 18.74
C ASP A 257 7.98 -13.00 18.45
N GLY A 258 7.19 -12.96 17.39
CA GLY A 258 6.40 -14.11 16.96
C GLY A 258 7.27 -15.26 16.46
N ILE A 259 8.14 -14.96 15.50
CA ILE A 259 9.05 -15.92 14.85
C ILE A 259 10.40 -15.19 14.61
N GLN A 260 11.47 -15.60 15.30
CA GLN A 260 12.80 -14.98 15.19
C GLN A 260 13.89 -15.97 14.73
N ALA A 261 14.72 -15.60 13.75
CA ALA A 261 15.91 -16.35 13.35
C ALA A 261 17.15 -15.45 13.20
N ALA A 262 18.35 -16.00 13.40
CA ALA A 262 19.60 -15.24 13.22
C ALA A 262 20.04 -15.12 11.74
N ASN A 263 19.73 -16.10 10.89
CA ASN A 263 20.21 -16.15 9.50
C ASN A 263 19.08 -16.10 8.46
N ALA A 264 18.08 -16.98 8.57
CA ALA A 264 17.04 -17.02 7.54
C ALA A 264 15.71 -17.54 8.07
N ILE A 265 14.63 -16.89 7.63
CA ILE A 265 13.27 -17.41 7.69
C ILE A 265 12.82 -17.68 6.25
N THR A 266 12.42 -18.92 5.96
CA THR A 266 11.80 -19.28 4.67
C THR A 266 10.39 -19.81 4.91
N ILE A 267 9.41 -19.22 4.24
CA ILE A 267 7.99 -19.58 4.34
C ILE A 267 7.49 -20.02 2.96
N THR A 268 7.21 -21.31 2.79
CA THR A 268 6.82 -21.89 1.50
C THR A 268 5.30 -21.88 1.30
N ASP A 269 4.55 -22.31 2.31
CA ASP A 269 3.08 -22.36 2.35
C ASP A 269 2.62 -22.46 3.82
N GLY A 270 1.30 -22.49 4.06
CA GLY A 270 0.70 -22.68 5.39
C GLY A 270 -0.19 -21.52 5.84
N SER A 271 -0.59 -21.53 7.11
CA SER A 271 -1.42 -20.48 7.74
C SER A 271 -0.80 -20.05 9.07
N TYR A 272 -0.41 -18.78 9.17
CA TYR A 272 0.31 -18.22 10.30
C TYR A 272 -0.49 -17.03 10.87
N GLU A 273 -1.08 -17.20 12.05
CA GLU A 273 -1.74 -16.14 12.81
C GLU A 273 -0.84 -15.77 13.99
N VAL A 274 -0.31 -14.54 14.00
CA VAL A 274 0.73 -14.13 14.96
C VAL A 274 0.31 -12.85 15.66
N VAL A 275 0.31 -12.89 17.00
CA VAL A 275 0.09 -11.75 17.88
C VAL A 275 1.24 -11.66 18.88
N CYS A 276 2.02 -10.59 18.80
CA CYS A 276 3.26 -10.40 19.57
C CYS A 276 3.42 -8.95 20.04
N SER A 277 4.29 -8.71 21.02
CA SER A 277 4.55 -7.36 21.56
C SER A 277 5.66 -6.60 20.84
N ASP A 278 6.55 -7.30 20.14
CA ASP A 278 7.56 -6.76 19.25
C ASP A 278 7.27 -7.25 17.81
N ASN A 279 8.21 -7.86 17.10
CA ASN A 279 8.09 -8.14 15.66
C ASN A 279 7.39 -9.48 15.38
N ALA A 280 6.49 -9.53 14.41
CA ALA A 280 5.78 -10.79 14.11
C ALA A 280 6.68 -11.81 13.42
N ILE A 281 7.54 -11.37 12.50
CA ILE A 281 8.58 -12.19 11.85
C ILE A 281 9.87 -11.36 11.78
N LYS A 282 10.95 -11.82 12.43
CA LYS A 282 12.26 -11.15 12.44
C LYS A 282 13.38 -12.10 12.02
N SER A 283 14.21 -11.66 11.10
CA SER A 283 15.46 -12.31 10.76
C SER A 283 16.61 -11.33 10.86
N ASP A 284 17.75 -11.73 11.42
CA ASP A 284 18.91 -10.84 11.53
C ASP A 284 19.74 -10.78 10.24
N LEU A 285 19.25 -11.40 9.15
CA LEU A 285 19.94 -11.47 7.86
C LEU A 285 19.00 -11.62 6.64
N SER A 286 17.94 -12.45 6.66
CA SER A 286 17.01 -12.56 5.51
C SER A 286 15.63 -13.19 5.78
N VAL A 287 14.61 -12.73 5.05
CA VAL A 287 13.27 -13.37 5.02
C VAL A 287 12.82 -13.65 3.58
N GLN A 288 12.40 -14.89 3.31
CA GLN A 288 11.76 -15.28 2.05
C GLN A 288 10.34 -15.82 2.29
N VAL A 289 9.37 -15.31 1.53
CA VAL A 289 7.97 -15.78 1.54
C VAL A 289 7.53 -16.16 0.13
N ASP A 290 7.35 -17.45 -0.13
CA ASP A 290 6.90 -17.97 -1.42
C ASP A 290 5.37 -18.11 -1.53
N GLY A 291 4.68 -18.25 -0.40
CA GLY A 291 3.26 -18.52 -0.35
C GLY A 291 2.67 -18.52 1.07
N GLY A 292 1.51 -19.16 1.23
CA GLY A 292 0.78 -19.22 2.48
C GLY A 292 -0.14 -18.03 2.76
N THR A 293 -0.75 -18.04 3.96
CA THR A 293 -1.58 -16.98 4.53
C THR A 293 -0.95 -16.50 5.83
N LEU A 294 -0.69 -15.20 5.95
CA LEU A 294 -0.08 -14.57 7.12
C LEU A 294 -1.07 -13.50 7.64
N ASP A 295 -1.54 -13.62 8.88
CA ASP A 295 -2.36 -12.61 9.58
C ASP A 295 -1.56 -12.16 10.82
N LEU A 296 -0.79 -11.07 10.67
CA LEU A 296 0.23 -10.62 11.61
C LEU A 296 -0.23 -9.36 12.35
N THR A 297 -0.15 -9.38 13.68
CA THR A 297 -0.38 -8.22 14.56
C THR A 297 0.83 -8.05 15.46
N ALA A 298 1.57 -6.96 15.26
CA ALA A 298 2.86 -6.70 15.89
C ALA A 298 2.83 -5.40 16.71
N GLY A 299 3.55 -5.38 17.83
CA GLY A 299 3.85 -4.15 18.57
C GLY A 299 5.14 -3.46 18.09
N GLY A 300 6.01 -4.20 17.41
CA GLY A 300 7.08 -3.70 16.53
C GLY A 300 6.66 -3.85 15.07
N ASP A 301 7.56 -4.37 14.23
CA ASP A 301 7.35 -4.52 12.80
C ASP A 301 6.60 -5.82 12.42
N GLY A 302 5.91 -5.82 11.29
CA GLY A 302 5.24 -7.02 10.77
C GLY A 302 6.23 -8.07 10.26
N ILE A 303 7.09 -7.70 9.30
CA ILE A 303 8.17 -8.54 8.79
C ILE A 303 9.45 -7.70 8.74
N LYS A 304 10.49 -8.12 9.47
CA LYS A 304 11.78 -7.44 9.57
C LYS A 304 12.93 -8.34 9.10
N ALA A 305 13.79 -7.80 8.24
CA ALA A 305 15.12 -8.36 7.97
C ALA A 305 16.19 -7.33 8.33
N SER A 306 16.83 -7.50 9.49
CA SER A 306 17.97 -6.69 9.90
C SER A 306 19.24 -7.11 9.15
N ASN A 307 20.30 -6.30 9.26
CA ASN A 307 21.66 -6.69 8.88
C ASN A 307 22.45 -7.01 10.16
N ALA A 308 23.02 -8.22 10.25
CA ALA A 308 23.65 -8.77 11.47
C ALA A 308 24.80 -7.93 12.07
N THR A 309 25.27 -6.88 11.37
CA THR A 309 26.29 -5.95 11.87
C THR A 309 25.78 -4.70 12.61
N SER A 310 24.46 -4.42 12.63
CA SER A 310 23.94 -3.19 13.26
C SER A 310 23.65 -3.31 14.76
N ASP A 311 23.34 -4.50 15.28
CA ASP A 311 22.93 -4.74 16.67
C ASP A 311 24.09 -5.11 17.62
N ALA A 312 25.29 -4.57 17.34
CA ALA A 312 26.48 -4.72 18.18
C ALA A 312 26.69 -3.51 19.13
N THR A 313 25.67 -2.68 19.36
CA THR A 313 25.72 -1.63 20.38
C THR A 313 25.52 -2.20 21.77
N THR A 314 26.52 -2.94 22.24
CA THR A 314 26.65 -3.25 23.66
C THR A 314 26.67 -1.94 24.46
N ASP A 315 25.79 -1.85 25.46
CA ASP A 315 25.90 -0.86 26.54
C ASP A 315 27.29 -0.95 27.19
N THR A 316 28.17 0.00 26.87
CA THR A 316 29.43 0.19 27.58
C THR A 316 29.65 1.66 27.93
N THR A 317 29.07 2.06 29.06
CA THR A 317 29.54 3.23 29.78
C THR A 317 30.98 3.02 30.30
N THR A 318 32.03 3.32 29.52
CA THR A 318 33.29 3.86 30.07
C THR A 318 34.28 4.42 29.03
N ASP A 319 34.60 5.70 29.24
CA ASP A 319 35.92 6.35 29.17
C ASP A 319 36.81 6.31 27.91
N SER A 320 37.44 7.46 27.63
CA SER A 320 38.33 7.66 26.48
C SER A 320 39.80 7.39 26.84
N SER A 321 40.52 6.59 26.04
CA SER A 321 41.98 6.73 25.92
C SER A 321 42.64 5.93 24.78
N THR A 322 43.45 6.65 23.99
CA THR A 322 44.72 6.21 23.35
C THR A 322 44.78 4.99 22.41
N THR A 323 44.99 5.28 21.11
CA THR A 323 46.12 4.83 20.23
C THR A 323 46.77 3.45 20.52
N THR A 324 46.96 2.52 19.56
CA THR A 324 47.80 2.61 18.34
C THR A 324 47.62 1.40 17.40
N ASP A 325 47.80 1.64 16.10
CA ASP A 325 48.43 0.77 15.07
C ASP A 325 48.98 -0.63 15.48
N ASP A 326 48.40 -1.70 14.91
CA ASP A 326 49.14 -2.84 14.30
C ASP A 326 48.21 -3.59 13.32
N SER A 327 48.73 -4.63 12.67
CA SER A 327 48.45 -4.95 11.27
C SER A 327 48.20 -6.43 11.00
N THR A 328 47.64 -6.71 9.81
CA THR A 328 47.55 -8.02 9.14
C THR A 328 46.65 -9.09 9.77
N THR A 329 45.57 -9.42 9.07
CA THR A 329 45.42 -10.77 8.50
C THR A 329 44.56 -10.73 7.25
N ASP A 330 44.90 -11.57 6.29
CA ASP A 330 44.20 -11.78 5.02
C ASP A 330 43.14 -12.86 5.25
N ASP A 331 41.87 -12.56 4.97
CA ASP A 331 40.89 -13.60 4.68
C ASP A 331 39.90 -13.11 3.60
N ALA A 332 39.69 -13.95 2.60
CA ALA A 332 39.06 -13.58 1.35
C ALA A 332 37.94 -14.55 0.98
N ALA A 333 36.81 -14.50 1.70
CA ALA A 333 35.51 -14.93 1.19
C ALA A 333 34.34 -14.57 2.13
N THR A 334 33.52 -13.57 1.77
CA THR A 334 32.04 -13.63 1.63
C THR A 334 31.47 -12.22 1.58
N THR A 335 30.77 -11.89 0.50
CA THR A 335 29.95 -10.66 0.41
C THR A 335 28.50 -11.05 0.64
N THR A 336 28.14 -11.24 1.91
CA THR A 336 26.74 -11.43 2.34
C THR A 336 26.31 -10.22 3.15
N THR A 337 26.22 -9.07 2.46
CA THR A 337 25.28 -8.02 2.88
C THR A 337 23.89 -8.56 2.62
N THR A 338 23.24 -9.01 3.67
CA THR A 338 21.88 -9.52 3.60
C THR A 338 21.16 -8.97 4.82
N GLY A 339 20.18 -8.13 4.51
CA GLY A 339 19.08 -7.68 5.36
C GLY A 339 17.85 -7.57 4.45
N ASP A 340 17.67 -8.63 3.64
CA ASP A 340 16.82 -8.62 2.45
C ASP A 340 15.51 -9.35 2.71
N ILE A 341 14.43 -8.83 2.10
CA ILE A 341 13.11 -9.46 2.09
C ILE A 341 12.73 -9.78 0.64
N THR A 342 12.44 -11.05 0.37
CA THR A 342 11.91 -11.52 -0.92
C THR A 342 10.52 -12.14 -0.74
N ILE A 343 9.52 -11.60 -1.44
CA ILE A 343 8.14 -12.10 -1.39
C ILE A 343 7.72 -12.52 -2.80
N ASN A 344 7.64 -13.83 -3.06
CA ASN A 344 7.21 -14.38 -4.33
C ASN A 344 5.68 -14.56 -4.43
N GLY A 345 4.98 -14.62 -3.29
CA GLY A 345 3.52 -14.78 -3.22
C GLY A 345 2.97 -14.76 -1.79
N GLY A 346 1.66 -15.05 -1.66
CA GLY A 346 0.95 -15.14 -0.37
C GLY A 346 -0.32 -14.27 -0.28
N ASP A 347 -1.12 -14.50 0.77
CA ASP A 347 -2.17 -13.58 1.24
C ASP A 347 -1.73 -13.04 2.61
N ILE A 348 -1.23 -11.81 2.63
CA ILE A 348 -0.48 -11.21 3.73
C ILE A 348 -1.29 -10.02 4.28
N THR A 349 -1.75 -10.16 5.53
CA THR A 349 -2.41 -9.12 6.30
C THR A 349 -1.51 -8.73 7.45
N ILE A 350 -1.21 -7.44 7.59
CA ILE A 350 -0.34 -6.92 8.66
C ILE A 350 -1.03 -5.72 9.31
N ASN A 351 -0.96 -5.69 10.64
CA ASN A 351 -1.33 -4.55 11.47
C ASN A 351 -0.23 -4.35 12.52
N ALA A 352 0.84 -3.67 12.12
CA ALA A 352 1.99 -3.34 12.94
C ALA A 352 1.80 -2.00 13.66
N ALA A 353 2.42 -1.83 14.83
CA ALA A 353 2.62 -0.50 15.39
C ALA A 353 3.90 0.18 14.84
N GLY A 354 4.92 -0.62 14.49
CA GLY A 354 6.06 -0.23 13.65
C GLY A 354 5.75 -0.31 12.15
N ASP A 355 6.75 -0.61 11.34
CA ASP A 355 6.63 -0.81 9.90
C ASP A 355 5.86 -2.10 9.58
N ASP A 356 5.03 -2.12 8.53
CA ASP A 356 4.39 -3.40 8.13
C ASP A 356 5.44 -4.38 7.55
N ILE A 357 6.36 -3.90 6.70
CA ILE A 357 7.49 -4.68 6.13
C ILE A 357 8.73 -3.79 6.05
N GLN A 358 9.81 -4.18 6.72
CA GLN A 358 11.06 -3.43 6.84
C GLN A 358 12.30 -4.29 6.48
N ALA A 359 12.96 -3.95 5.38
CA ALA A 359 14.22 -4.56 4.94
C ALA A 359 15.38 -3.59 5.16
N GLU A 360 16.43 -4.00 5.89
CA GLU A 360 17.61 -3.16 6.10
C GLU A 360 18.37 -2.90 4.79
N VAL A 361 18.29 -3.81 3.80
CA VAL A 361 18.95 -3.68 2.49
C VAL A 361 17.90 -3.55 1.38
N SER A 362 17.34 -4.65 0.86
CA SER A 362 16.41 -4.59 -0.28
C SER A 362 15.11 -5.38 -0.07
N LEU A 363 14.04 -4.89 -0.69
CA LEU A 363 12.73 -5.53 -0.71
C LEU A 363 12.30 -5.84 -2.15
N THR A 364 12.23 -7.13 -2.48
CA THR A 364 11.76 -7.60 -3.79
C THR A 364 10.43 -8.33 -3.67
N ILE A 365 9.40 -7.83 -4.37
CA ILE A 365 8.07 -8.46 -4.39
C ILE A 365 7.69 -8.89 -5.82
N ALA A 366 7.48 -10.19 -6.03
CA ALA A 366 7.09 -10.75 -7.32
C ALA A 366 5.57 -10.69 -7.57
N ASP A 367 4.77 -11.17 -6.62
CA ASP A 367 3.30 -11.11 -6.63
C ASP A 367 2.75 -11.26 -5.18
N GLY A 368 1.43 -11.22 -4.99
CA GLY A 368 0.78 -11.45 -3.70
C GLY A 368 -0.47 -10.61 -3.45
N ILE A 369 -1.14 -10.84 -2.32
CA ILE A 369 -2.23 -10.00 -1.82
C ILE A 369 -1.78 -9.38 -0.49
N PHE A 370 -1.90 -8.06 -0.38
CA PHE A 370 -1.46 -7.31 0.79
C PHE A 370 -2.61 -6.43 1.32
N ASP A 371 -2.85 -6.48 2.63
CA ASP A 371 -3.71 -5.55 3.41
C ASP A 371 -2.89 -5.10 4.63
N LEU A 372 -2.24 -3.93 4.51
CA LEU A 372 -1.17 -3.43 5.38
C LEU A 372 -1.66 -2.20 6.17
N THR A 373 -1.35 -2.12 7.47
CA THR A 373 -1.76 -1.01 8.35
C THR A 373 -0.73 -0.74 9.46
N ALA A 374 0.34 -0.02 9.11
CA ALA A 374 1.30 0.54 10.05
C ALA A 374 0.71 1.66 10.90
N ASN A 375 0.97 1.62 12.21
CA ASN A 375 0.67 2.64 13.22
C ASN A 375 -0.77 3.21 13.16
N GLY A 376 -1.76 2.35 12.91
CA GLY A 376 -3.19 2.70 12.82
C GLY A 376 -3.61 3.44 11.54
N GLY A 377 -2.65 3.84 10.71
CA GLY A 377 -2.85 4.36 9.35
C GLY A 377 -3.13 5.86 9.22
N ALA A 378 -3.57 6.25 8.03
CA ALA A 378 -3.60 7.62 7.49
C ALA A 378 -4.50 8.66 8.20
N SER A 379 -4.99 8.34 9.40
CA SER A 379 -5.72 9.26 10.27
C SER A 379 -5.13 9.33 11.68
N THR A 380 -4.05 8.59 11.94
CA THR A 380 -3.22 8.74 13.14
C THR A 380 -2.47 10.07 13.03
N THR A 381 -2.53 10.87 14.09
CA THR A 381 -1.62 12.01 14.24
C THR A 381 -0.40 11.51 14.97
N LEU A 382 0.75 11.48 14.28
CA LEU A 382 2.04 11.21 14.89
C LEU A 382 2.34 12.31 15.93
N ALA A 383 2.95 11.95 17.05
CA ALA A 383 3.63 12.94 17.89
C ALA A 383 4.88 13.44 17.16
N SER A 384 5.44 14.58 17.55
CA SER A 384 6.66 15.14 16.93
C SER A 384 7.88 14.20 16.94
N ASP A 385 7.83 13.19 17.80
CA ASP A 385 8.90 12.25 18.09
C ASP A 385 8.39 10.79 17.92
N ALA A 386 7.23 10.59 17.26
CA ALA A 386 6.66 9.25 17.06
C ALA A 386 7.24 8.58 15.82
N ASP A 387 7.41 7.26 15.91
CA ASP A 387 8.05 6.45 14.87
C ASP A 387 7.41 6.63 13.49
N SER A 388 8.28 6.78 12.49
CA SER A 388 7.98 7.06 11.08
C SER A 388 7.52 5.78 10.38
N CYS A 389 6.37 5.23 10.80
CA CYS A 389 5.94 3.88 10.49
C CYS A 389 5.29 3.74 9.10
N LYS A 390 5.98 2.98 8.25
CA LYS A 390 5.78 2.86 6.81
C LYS A 390 5.19 1.51 6.42
N GLY A 391 4.57 1.45 5.24
CA GLY A 391 3.94 0.22 4.74
C GLY A 391 4.94 -0.77 4.15
N LEU A 392 5.82 -0.29 3.29
CA LEU A 392 6.93 -1.05 2.71
C LEU A 392 8.17 -0.17 2.81
N LYS A 393 9.17 -0.56 3.60
CA LYS A 393 10.45 0.16 3.72
C LYS A 393 11.64 -0.71 3.30
N ALA A 394 12.61 -0.08 2.64
CA ALA A 394 13.94 -0.64 2.43
C ALA A 394 15.04 0.41 2.65
N GLY A 395 16.20 -0.01 3.16
CA GLY A 395 17.39 0.86 3.30
C GLY A 395 18.10 1.18 1.98
N SER A 396 17.84 0.42 0.91
CA SER A 396 18.32 0.66 -0.46
C SER A 396 17.17 0.48 -1.46
N ASP A 397 17.05 -0.67 -2.13
CA ASP A 397 16.11 -0.87 -3.25
C ASP A 397 14.76 -1.49 -2.85
N ILE A 398 13.65 -0.92 -3.36
CA ILE A 398 12.34 -1.60 -3.45
C ILE A 398 12.01 -1.93 -4.91
N THR A 399 11.79 -3.20 -5.23
CA THR A 399 11.35 -3.65 -6.56
C THR A 399 10.03 -4.42 -6.49
N ILE A 400 8.98 -3.91 -7.17
CA ILE A 400 7.64 -4.51 -7.21
C ILE A 400 7.25 -4.93 -8.64
N ASN A 401 7.08 -6.24 -8.85
CA ASN A 401 6.82 -6.87 -10.15
C ASN A 401 5.37 -7.34 -10.35
N GLY A 402 4.52 -7.27 -9.33
CA GLY A 402 3.16 -7.81 -9.36
C GLY A 402 2.34 -7.34 -8.16
N GLY A 403 1.41 -8.15 -7.68
CA GLY A 403 0.73 -7.94 -6.41
C GLY A 403 -0.54 -7.08 -6.42
N LYS A 404 -1.31 -7.18 -5.33
CA LYS A 404 -2.50 -6.35 -5.05
C LYS A 404 -2.48 -5.79 -3.64
N TYR A 405 -2.10 -4.53 -3.54
CA TYR A 405 -1.89 -3.81 -2.28
C TYR A 405 -3.12 -3.01 -1.86
N THR A 406 -3.40 -3.06 -0.57
CA THR A 406 -4.24 -2.13 0.18
C THR A 406 -3.34 -1.65 1.31
N ILE A 407 -2.98 -0.37 1.33
CA ILE A 407 -2.01 0.18 2.28
C ILE A 407 -2.68 1.36 2.98
N ASN A 408 -2.58 1.39 4.30
CA ASN A 408 -3.16 2.41 5.16
C ASN A 408 -2.18 2.72 6.31
N THR A 409 -1.22 3.60 6.06
CA THR A 409 -0.04 3.87 6.91
C THR A 409 -0.13 5.26 7.56
N ALA A 410 0.50 5.45 8.72
CA ALA A 410 0.54 6.76 9.37
C ALA A 410 1.56 7.69 8.70
N ASP A 411 2.64 7.10 8.20
CA ASP A 411 3.71 7.68 7.39
C ASP A 411 3.66 7.03 5.98
N ASP A 412 4.73 7.06 5.18
CA ASP A 412 4.74 6.64 3.77
C ASP A 412 4.18 5.24 3.52
N ALA A 413 3.45 5.09 2.42
CA ALA A 413 2.95 3.78 2.01
C ALA A 413 4.05 2.88 1.40
N VAL A 414 5.05 3.47 0.74
CA VAL A 414 6.23 2.79 0.19
C VAL A 414 7.41 3.77 0.26
N HIS A 415 8.52 3.39 0.88
CA HIS A 415 9.67 4.27 1.09
C HIS A 415 11.00 3.55 0.89
N SER A 416 11.95 4.18 0.20
CA SER A 416 13.30 3.64 0.10
C SER A 416 14.35 4.74 0.16
N ASN A 417 15.45 4.51 0.87
CA ASN A 417 16.53 5.49 0.94
C ASN A 417 17.36 5.56 -0.37
N GLU A 418 17.04 4.78 -1.42
CA GLU A 418 17.65 4.89 -2.75
C GLU A 418 16.62 4.82 -3.89
N TYR A 419 16.18 3.63 -4.31
CA TYR A 419 15.34 3.43 -5.51
C TYR A 419 14.04 2.66 -5.24
N ILE A 420 12.93 3.19 -5.77
CA ILE A 420 11.68 2.43 -5.94
C ILE A 420 11.45 2.12 -7.42
N THR A 421 11.24 0.84 -7.76
CA THR A 421 10.83 0.40 -9.11
C THR A 421 9.50 -0.37 -9.06
N VAL A 422 8.44 0.21 -9.64
CA VAL A 422 7.10 -0.39 -9.73
C VAL A 422 6.81 -0.83 -11.16
N ASN A 423 7.19 -2.06 -11.50
CA ASN A 423 6.98 -2.66 -12.82
C ASN A 423 5.51 -2.98 -13.11
N ALA A 424 4.76 -3.46 -12.11
CA ALA A 424 3.34 -3.79 -12.22
C ALA A 424 2.62 -3.71 -10.86
N GLY A 425 1.48 -4.41 -10.72
CA GLY A 425 0.69 -4.45 -9.49
C GLY A 425 -0.56 -3.56 -9.50
N THR A 426 -1.36 -3.65 -8.44
CA THR A 426 -2.53 -2.79 -8.20
C THR A 426 -2.55 -2.28 -6.77
N PHE A 427 -2.29 -0.99 -6.59
CA PHE A 427 -2.20 -0.30 -5.31
C PHE A 427 -3.49 0.47 -5.03
N ASN A 428 -3.92 0.48 -3.77
CA ASN A 428 -4.97 1.35 -3.25
C ASN A 428 -4.43 1.88 -1.92
N ILE A 429 -3.94 3.11 -1.92
CA ILE A 429 -3.10 3.68 -0.87
C ILE A 429 -3.87 4.76 -0.11
N LYS A 430 -3.64 4.79 1.21
CA LYS A 430 -3.83 5.93 2.11
C LYS A 430 -2.62 6.00 3.00
N THR A 431 -2.16 7.21 3.23
CA THR A 431 -0.96 7.52 4.00
C THR A 431 -1.19 8.87 4.68
N GLY A 432 -0.54 9.09 5.83
CA GLY A 432 -0.48 10.42 6.44
C GLY A 432 0.56 11.31 5.75
N ASP A 433 1.62 10.70 5.22
CA ASP A 433 2.67 11.33 4.43
C ASP A 433 2.63 10.81 2.98
N ASP A 434 3.69 10.25 2.38
CA ASP A 434 3.72 10.03 0.93
C ASP A 434 3.11 8.74 0.40
N GLY A 435 2.60 8.83 -0.83
CA GLY A 435 2.11 7.67 -1.56
C GLY A 435 3.24 6.71 -1.95
N MET A 436 4.38 7.24 -2.39
CA MET A 436 5.65 6.54 -2.63
C MET A 436 6.80 7.56 -2.55
N HIS A 437 7.82 7.31 -1.72
CA HIS A 437 8.98 8.19 -1.50
C HIS A 437 10.31 7.47 -1.81
N ALA A 438 11.21 8.09 -2.58
CA ALA A 438 12.55 7.54 -2.82
C ALA A 438 13.64 8.60 -2.96
N ASP A 439 14.63 8.63 -2.04
CA ASP A 439 15.68 9.65 -2.00
C ASP A 439 16.36 9.90 -3.36
N THR A 440 16.63 8.82 -4.13
CA THR A 440 17.30 8.93 -5.44
C THR A 440 16.33 8.87 -6.61
N SER A 441 15.53 7.82 -6.77
CA SER A 441 14.65 7.70 -7.96
C SER A 441 13.46 6.76 -7.81
N LEU A 442 12.33 7.20 -8.35
CA LEU A 442 11.08 6.45 -8.44
C LEU A 442 10.73 6.15 -9.90
N ILE A 443 10.62 4.86 -10.24
CA ILE A 443 10.35 4.37 -11.60
C ILE A 443 9.00 3.66 -11.64
N VAL A 444 8.05 4.20 -12.40
CA VAL A 444 6.68 3.69 -12.51
C VAL A 444 6.36 3.17 -13.92
N GLY A 445 6.10 1.87 -13.98
CA GLY A 445 5.78 1.14 -15.20
C GLY A 445 6.99 0.88 -16.10
N GLN A 446 6.72 0.26 -17.25
CA GLN A 446 7.77 -0.19 -18.19
C GLN A 446 7.63 0.49 -19.56
N GLU A 447 8.76 0.82 -20.21
CA GLU A 447 8.77 1.35 -21.58
C GLU A 447 8.06 0.42 -22.58
N SER A 448 8.26 -0.89 -22.44
CA SER A 448 7.69 -1.91 -23.32
C SER A 448 7.13 -3.10 -22.53
N GLY A 449 5.85 -2.99 -22.16
CA GLY A 449 5.10 -4.03 -21.45
C GLY A 449 3.61 -4.01 -21.79
N ASP A 450 2.99 -5.19 -21.88
CA ASP A 450 1.52 -5.32 -22.06
C ASP A 450 0.78 -5.27 -20.70
N VAL A 451 1.54 -5.41 -19.60
CA VAL A 451 1.15 -5.18 -18.19
C VAL A 451 1.80 -3.87 -17.74
N GLN A 452 1.09 -3.10 -16.91
CA GLN A 452 1.49 -1.80 -16.37
C GLN A 452 0.80 -1.63 -15.00
N PRO A 453 1.38 -0.87 -14.05
CA PRO A 453 0.82 -0.72 -12.71
C PRO A 453 -0.52 0.04 -12.72
N THR A 454 -1.32 -0.18 -11.68
CA THR A 454 -2.49 0.66 -11.37
C THR A 454 -2.31 1.22 -9.97
N ILE A 455 -2.02 2.52 -9.86
CA ILE A 455 -1.76 3.21 -8.59
C ILE A 455 -2.94 4.14 -8.32
N ASN A 456 -3.53 4.01 -7.13
CA ASN A 456 -4.67 4.80 -6.67
C ASN A 456 -4.36 5.27 -5.25
N ILE A 457 -3.82 6.48 -5.14
CA ILE A 457 -3.60 7.17 -3.86
C ILE A 457 -4.88 7.96 -3.58
N GLU A 458 -5.60 7.62 -2.51
CA GLU A 458 -6.86 8.27 -2.13
C GLU A 458 -6.66 9.47 -1.20
N GLN A 459 -5.50 9.52 -0.54
CA GLN A 459 -5.04 10.54 0.40
C GLN A 459 -3.54 10.32 0.63
N SER A 460 -2.77 11.41 0.63
CA SER A 460 -1.36 11.51 1.03
C SER A 460 -0.98 12.98 1.28
N TYR A 461 0.20 13.23 1.85
CA TYR A 461 0.82 14.56 1.82
C TYR A 461 1.25 14.87 0.39
N GLU A 462 2.27 14.19 -0.16
CA GLU A 462 2.56 14.16 -1.59
C GLU A 462 2.18 12.83 -2.26
N GLY A 463 1.99 12.84 -3.58
CA GLY A 463 1.58 11.66 -4.31
C GLY A 463 2.69 10.65 -4.57
N LEU A 464 3.73 11.11 -5.26
CA LEU A 464 4.89 10.34 -5.68
C LEU A 464 6.10 11.29 -5.59
N GLU A 465 6.97 11.09 -4.60
CA GLU A 465 8.20 11.87 -4.43
C GLU A 465 9.41 11.01 -4.81
N ALA A 466 10.39 11.63 -5.48
CA ALA A 466 11.76 11.15 -5.47
C ALA A 466 12.74 12.24 -5.92
N GLY A 467 14.04 12.03 -5.69
CA GLY A 467 15.08 12.80 -6.37
C GLY A 467 14.87 12.85 -7.91
N THR A 468 14.45 11.76 -8.55
CA THR A 468 13.98 11.80 -9.95
C THR A 468 12.83 10.83 -10.19
N VAL A 469 11.74 11.31 -10.79
CA VAL A 469 10.55 10.49 -11.08
C VAL A 469 10.44 10.15 -12.57
N TYR A 470 10.35 8.86 -12.89
CA TYR A 470 10.13 8.33 -14.24
C TYR A 470 8.76 7.65 -14.35
N VAL A 471 7.86 8.17 -15.20
CA VAL A 471 6.56 7.54 -15.48
C VAL A 471 6.52 7.01 -16.91
N TYR A 472 6.83 5.73 -17.09
CA TYR A 472 6.75 5.05 -18.39
C TYR A 472 5.33 4.55 -18.72
N GLY A 473 4.52 4.23 -17.71
CA GLY A 473 3.21 3.62 -17.93
C GLY A 473 2.32 3.60 -16.70
N GLY A 474 1.14 3.01 -16.87
CA GLY A 474 0.17 2.79 -15.78
C GLY A 474 -1.20 3.45 -15.94
N ASP A 475 -2.04 3.23 -14.93
CA ASP A 475 -3.19 4.06 -14.58
C ASP A 475 -2.89 4.62 -13.20
N ILE A 476 -2.62 5.91 -13.13
CA ILE A 476 -2.16 6.57 -11.91
C ILE A 476 -3.21 7.62 -11.59
N ASP A 477 -3.88 7.50 -10.46
CA ASP A 477 -4.79 8.52 -9.94
C ASP A 477 -4.31 8.91 -8.53
N VAL A 478 -3.91 10.17 -8.36
CA VAL A 478 -3.37 10.75 -7.12
C VAL A 478 -4.36 11.75 -6.52
N VAL A 479 -4.49 11.72 -5.20
CA VAL A 479 -5.11 12.76 -4.37
C VAL A 479 -4.20 13.05 -3.18
N SER A 480 -3.56 14.20 -3.19
CA SER A 480 -2.59 14.68 -2.20
C SER A 480 -3.06 15.99 -1.55
N SER A 481 -2.57 16.30 -0.36
CA SER A 481 -2.81 17.58 0.33
C SER A 481 -1.80 18.66 -0.01
N ASP A 482 -0.58 18.28 -0.37
CA ASP A 482 0.38 19.14 -1.05
C ASP A 482 0.53 18.62 -2.49
N ASP A 483 1.68 18.11 -2.91
CA ASP A 483 2.03 17.93 -4.31
C ASP A 483 1.60 16.60 -4.95
N GLY A 484 1.40 16.63 -6.27
CA GLY A 484 0.88 15.49 -7.03
C GLY A 484 1.94 14.46 -7.42
N ILE A 485 3.02 14.95 -8.01
CA ILE A 485 4.29 14.26 -8.21
C ILE A 485 5.33 15.33 -8.00
N ASN A 486 6.25 15.09 -7.08
CA ASN A 486 7.33 16.01 -6.75
C ASN A 486 8.67 15.41 -7.18
N ALA A 487 9.58 16.25 -7.65
CA ALA A 487 11.00 15.94 -7.72
C ALA A 487 11.79 16.97 -6.92
N ALA A 488 12.07 16.63 -5.67
CA ALA A 488 12.77 17.45 -4.69
C ALA A 488 13.93 16.69 -4.04
N GLY A 489 14.65 17.38 -3.16
CA GLY A 489 15.74 16.83 -2.38
C GLY A 489 15.30 16.37 -1.01
N GLY A 490 15.14 15.07 -0.83
CA GLY A 490 15.02 14.45 0.49
C GLY A 490 16.21 14.83 1.37
N SER A 491 15.96 15.60 2.43
CA SER A 491 16.94 15.82 3.50
C SER A 491 16.24 15.93 4.83
N SER A 492 16.34 14.87 5.64
CA SER A 492 15.90 14.83 7.04
C SER A 492 16.65 15.80 7.97
N ASN A 493 17.52 16.67 7.42
CA ASN A 493 18.36 17.62 8.16
C ASN A 493 18.15 19.09 7.77
N GLY A 494 16.98 19.44 7.21
CA GLY A 494 16.56 20.81 6.91
C GLY A 494 15.67 21.43 7.99
N THR A 495 16.11 22.51 8.63
CA THR A 495 15.24 23.31 9.53
C THR A 495 14.32 24.25 8.73
N ASP A 496 13.34 23.69 8.03
CA ASP A 496 12.24 24.51 7.48
C ASP A 496 11.15 24.75 8.54
N PRO A 497 10.81 26.00 8.90
CA PRO A 497 9.81 26.28 9.94
C PRO A 497 8.35 26.03 9.54
N GLY A 498 8.08 25.44 8.38
CA GLY A 498 6.73 25.25 7.81
C GLY A 498 6.16 23.83 7.86
N ALA A 499 7.01 22.80 7.79
CA ALA A 499 6.59 21.40 7.59
C ALA A 499 6.17 20.69 8.89
N PRO A 500 4.92 20.19 9.00
CA PRO A 500 4.47 19.38 10.14
C PRO A 500 4.61 17.88 9.85
N GLY A 501 5.84 17.37 9.73
CA GLY A 501 6.05 15.96 9.35
C GLY A 501 7.49 15.40 9.41
N THR A 502 8.51 16.16 9.85
CA THR A 502 9.88 15.65 9.88
C THR A 502 10.10 14.61 11.00
N GLY A 503 9.71 13.36 10.75
CA GLY A 503 10.06 12.22 11.59
C GLY A 503 11.58 12.05 11.61
N GLY A 504 12.20 12.36 12.74
CA GLY A 504 13.65 12.30 12.87
C GLY A 504 14.14 10.85 12.85
N ASP A 505 14.79 10.44 11.76
CA ASP A 505 15.45 9.15 11.68
C ASP A 505 16.69 9.14 12.59
N GLY A 506 16.70 8.24 13.57
CA GLY A 506 17.82 8.03 14.49
C GLY A 506 19.06 7.40 13.82
N PHE A 507 19.25 7.59 12.52
CA PHE A 507 20.27 6.94 11.72
C PHE A 507 21.45 7.88 11.45
N ASN A 508 22.61 7.53 12.00
CA ASN A 508 23.85 8.29 11.82
C ASN A 508 24.59 7.78 10.57
N PRO A 509 24.72 8.55 9.47
CA PRO A 509 25.49 8.16 8.29
C PRO A 509 27.02 8.32 8.54
N GLY A 510 27.51 7.72 9.62
CA GLY A 510 28.87 7.86 10.14
C GLY A 510 29.84 6.82 9.61
N GLY A 511 30.06 6.75 8.28
CA GLY A 511 30.89 5.68 7.70
C GLY A 511 31.32 5.88 6.25
N GLY A 512 32.03 6.98 5.93
CA GLY A 512 32.50 7.23 4.57
C GLY A 512 33.45 6.14 4.03
N ARG A 513 33.04 5.44 2.95
CA ARG A 513 33.89 4.47 2.23
C ARG A 513 34.45 5.08 0.93
N PRO A 514 35.73 4.86 0.55
CA PRO A 514 36.37 5.60 -0.54
C PRO A 514 35.96 5.10 -1.92
N GLY A 515 35.91 5.99 -2.90
CA GLY A 515 35.59 5.64 -4.29
C GLY A 515 36.65 4.76 -4.96
N GLY A 516 36.20 3.81 -5.78
CA GLY A 516 37.03 2.93 -6.60
C GLY A 516 36.19 2.23 -7.67
N ALA A 517 36.61 2.32 -8.94
CA ALA A 517 35.82 1.85 -10.08
C ALA A 517 36.08 0.38 -10.45
N GLY A 518 35.07 -0.30 -11.00
CA GLY A 518 35.25 -1.50 -11.82
C GLY A 518 34.24 -2.62 -11.58
N GLY A 519 33.40 -2.93 -12.58
CA GLY A 519 32.69 -4.23 -12.67
C GLY A 519 33.62 -5.37 -13.11
N PRO A 520 33.12 -6.61 -13.34
CA PRO A 520 32.17 -6.80 -14.45
C PRO A 520 31.13 -7.95 -14.36
N GLY A 521 29.96 -7.73 -14.99
CA GLY A 521 29.36 -8.70 -15.94
C GLY A 521 28.40 -9.80 -15.42
N GLY A 522 27.08 -9.61 -15.63
CA GLY A 522 26.04 -10.62 -15.32
C GLY A 522 24.80 -10.70 -16.24
N ASN A 523 24.71 -9.84 -17.28
CA ASN A 523 23.79 -9.91 -18.43
C ASN A 523 22.27 -10.17 -18.20
N GLY A 524 21.52 -9.07 -17.98
CA GLY A 524 20.05 -9.06 -17.87
C GLY A 524 19.29 -8.07 -18.78
N GLY A 525 19.93 -7.50 -19.82
CA GLY A 525 19.20 -6.91 -20.95
C GLY A 525 18.52 -5.53 -20.79
N PHE A 526 19.04 -4.58 -20.01
CA PHE A 526 18.62 -3.18 -20.13
C PHE A 526 19.19 -2.52 -21.40
N ASN A 527 18.33 -2.28 -22.38
CA ASN A 527 18.67 -1.58 -23.61
C ASN A 527 18.63 -0.06 -23.41
N GLN A 528 19.70 0.53 -22.86
CA GLN A 528 19.88 1.98 -22.89
C GLN A 528 20.07 2.47 -24.33
N SER A 529 18.98 2.93 -24.96
CA SER A 529 19.00 3.55 -26.27
C SER A 529 18.11 4.80 -26.33
N ALA A 530 18.36 5.73 -25.42
CA ALA A 530 18.06 7.15 -25.61
C ALA A 530 19.36 7.86 -26.00
N GLY A 531 19.37 8.50 -27.16
CA GLY A 531 20.61 9.05 -27.73
C GLY A 531 21.05 10.36 -27.09
N ASN A 532 22.33 10.41 -26.70
CA ASN A 532 23.19 11.61 -26.67
C ASN A 532 22.50 12.94 -26.28
N MET A 533 22.42 13.21 -24.98
CA MET A 533 22.46 14.58 -24.46
C MET A 533 23.71 14.73 -23.58
N GLY A 534 24.48 15.78 -23.84
CA GLY A 534 25.83 15.94 -23.31
C GLY A 534 25.85 16.41 -21.87
N ASN A 535 26.77 15.86 -21.09
CA ASN A 535 27.12 16.36 -19.76
C ASN A 535 27.64 17.81 -19.84
N THR A 536 26.89 18.76 -19.27
CA THR A 536 27.43 20.02 -18.74
C THR A 536 26.80 20.33 -17.40
N SER A 537 27.53 20.01 -16.33
CA SER A 537 27.20 20.33 -14.93
C SER A 537 26.80 21.78 -14.71
N THR A 538 25.60 22.00 -14.15
CA THR A 538 25.35 22.65 -12.83
C THR A 538 23.84 22.81 -12.62
N SER A 539 23.26 22.22 -11.55
CA SER A 539 21.82 22.18 -11.12
C SER A 539 20.96 20.92 -11.40
N SER A 540 21.53 19.79 -11.82
CA SER A 540 20.77 18.68 -12.43
C SER A 540 20.57 17.42 -11.58
N ASN A 541 20.17 17.52 -10.31
CA ASN A 541 19.85 16.34 -9.48
C ASN A 541 18.35 15.99 -9.44
N TYR A 542 17.47 16.95 -9.72
CA TYR A 542 16.02 16.76 -9.66
C TYR A 542 15.37 16.82 -11.04
N ALA A 543 14.41 15.93 -11.33
CA ALA A 543 13.68 15.93 -12.61
C ALA A 543 12.43 15.04 -12.60
N ILE A 544 11.46 15.38 -13.47
CA ILE A 544 10.31 14.51 -13.80
C ILE A 544 10.32 14.14 -15.29
N TYR A 545 10.18 12.85 -15.58
CA TYR A 545 10.11 12.28 -16.94
C TYR A 545 8.80 11.55 -17.19
N MET A 546 7.82 12.25 -17.79
CA MET A 546 6.51 11.69 -18.15
C MET A 546 6.54 11.07 -19.55
N ASN A 547 7.00 9.82 -19.62
CA ASN A 547 7.14 9.07 -20.87
C ASN A 547 5.83 8.39 -21.32
N GLY A 548 4.87 8.14 -20.42
CA GLY A 548 3.62 7.45 -20.75
C GLY A 548 2.50 7.59 -19.72
N GLY A 549 1.71 6.52 -19.57
CA GLY A 549 0.63 6.44 -18.57
C GLY A 549 -0.76 7.00 -18.97
N ASP A 550 -1.65 6.96 -17.99
CA ASP A 550 -3.00 7.55 -17.93
C ASP A 550 -3.09 8.17 -16.53
N VAL A 551 -2.48 9.34 -16.38
CA VAL A 551 -2.16 9.99 -15.10
C VAL A 551 -3.21 11.05 -14.81
N PHE A 552 -3.76 11.01 -13.60
CA PHE A 552 -4.67 11.99 -13.07
C PHE A 552 -4.20 12.43 -11.70
N ILE A 553 -4.13 13.74 -11.47
CA ILE A 553 -3.65 14.33 -10.23
C ILE A 553 -4.65 15.36 -9.72
N ASN A 554 -4.91 15.33 -8.42
CA ASN A 554 -5.67 16.34 -7.70
C ASN A 554 -4.95 16.67 -6.39
N ALA A 555 -3.98 17.58 -6.47
CA ALA A 555 -3.02 17.98 -5.45
C ALA A 555 -3.45 19.27 -4.73
N GLY A 556 -3.20 19.44 -3.44
CA GLY A 556 -3.54 20.69 -2.76
C GLY A 556 -2.60 21.83 -3.13
N GLY A 557 -1.30 21.52 -3.22
CA GLY A 557 -0.23 22.32 -3.79
C GLY A 557 -0.09 22.11 -5.29
N ASP A 558 1.11 21.81 -5.75
CA ASP A 558 1.47 21.69 -7.16
C ASP A 558 1.04 20.37 -7.80
N GLY A 559 0.72 20.48 -9.08
CA GLY A 559 0.23 19.34 -9.84
C GLY A 559 1.34 18.39 -10.27
N LEU A 560 2.41 18.95 -10.84
CA LEU A 560 3.71 18.33 -11.05
C LEU A 560 4.68 19.39 -10.58
N ASP A 561 5.47 19.12 -9.55
CA ASP A 561 6.57 19.99 -9.13
C ASP A 561 7.92 19.33 -9.43
N SER A 562 8.92 20.13 -9.75
CA SER A 562 10.23 19.64 -10.14
C SER A 562 11.27 20.72 -9.90
N ASN A 563 12.14 20.52 -8.90
CA ASN A 563 13.30 21.36 -8.60
C ASN A 563 14.43 21.27 -9.67
N GLY A 564 14.05 21.00 -10.91
CA GLY A 564 14.88 20.82 -12.11
C GLY A 564 13.98 20.56 -13.34
N PRO A 565 14.47 19.94 -14.44
CA PRO A 565 13.70 19.84 -15.68
C PRO A 565 12.52 18.85 -15.64
N LEU A 566 11.34 19.33 -16.06
CA LEU A 566 10.18 18.50 -16.37
C LEU A 566 10.10 18.19 -17.87
N THR A 567 10.13 16.91 -18.25
CA THR A 567 10.01 16.46 -19.65
C THR A 567 8.81 15.54 -19.85
N ILE A 568 7.88 15.94 -20.72
CA ILE A 568 6.68 15.17 -21.08
C ILE A 568 6.78 14.66 -22.52
N ASN A 569 7.14 13.39 -22.67
CA ASN A 569 7.29 12.71 -23.96
C ASN A 569 6.02 11.95 -24.39
N GLY A 570 5.09 11.66 -23.49
CA GLY A 570 3.93 10.83 -23.80
C GLY A 570 2.79 10.86 -22.80
N GLY A 571 1.92 9.85 -22.90
CA GLY A 571 0.83 9.63 -21.93
C GLY A 571 -0.48 10.38 -22.19
N THR A 572 -1.34 10.34 -21.19
CA THR A 572 -2.54 11.17 -21.06
C THR A 572 -2.55 11.68 -19.63
N ILE A 573 -2.30 12.96 -19.44
CA ILE A 573 -1.96 13.60 -18.17
C ILE A 573 -3.02 14.67 -17.90
N CYS A 574 -3.73 14.56 -16.78
CA CYS A 574 -4.77 15.50 -16.36
C CYS A 574 -4.50 15.92 -14.92
N VAL A 575 -4.18 17.20 -14.72
CA VAL A 575 -3.56 17.66 -13.48
C VAL A 575 -4.33 18.86 -12.92
N TYR A 576 -4.64 18.79 -11.63
CA TYR A 576 -5.27 19.85 -10.87
C TYR A 576 -4.43 20.14 -9.62
N GLY A 577 -3.54 21.13 -9.69
CA GLY A 577 -2.89 21.72 -8.52
C GLY A 577 -3.83 22.65 -7.74
N ALA A 578 -3.29 23.62 -7.01
CA ALA A 578 -4.02 24.53 -6.14
C ALA A 578 -5.20 25.26 -6.83
N ALA A 579 -6.23 25.57 -6.05
CA ALA A 579 -7.41 26.27 -6.54
C ALA A 579 -7.17 27.78 -6.65
N ALA A 580 -7.58 28.40 -7.77
CA ALA A 580 -7.32 29.81 -8.05
C ALA A 580 -7.90 30.76 -6.99
N GLY A 581 -7.01 31.40 -6.22
CA GLY A 581 -7.35 32.29 -5.11
C GLY A 581 -7.74 31.57 -3.81
N GLY A 582 -7.24 30.35 -3.59
CA GLY A 582 -7.21 29.68 -2.29
C GLY A 582 -5.94 30.00 -1.47
N THR A 583 -5.77 29.29 -0.36
CA THR A 583 -4.48 29.10 0.32
C THR A 583 -3.59 28.17 -0.51
N GLY A 584 -2.26 28.27 -0.40
CA GLY A 584 -1.36 27.72 -1.42
C GLY A 584 -1.34 28.65 -2.63
N SER A 585 -1.04 29.93 -2.37
CA SER A 585 -1.20 31.00 -3.36
C SER A 585 -0.16 30.95 -4.46
N ASP A 586 0.92 30.19 -4.27
CA ASP A 586 2.12 30.25 -5.10
C ASP A 586 2.21 28.99 -5.97
N ASN A 587 1.41 27.97 -5.69
CA ASN A 587 1.35 26.71 -6.44
C ASN A 587 0.55 26.81 -7.75
N CYS A 588 0.80 25.89 -8.69
CA CYS A 588 0.15 25.80 -10.00
C CYS A 588 -0.09 24.33 -10.46
N PRO A 589 -0.58 24.08 -11.69
CA PRO A 589 -0.76 22.71 -12.17
C PRO A 589 0.50 22.03 -12.71
N ILE A 590 1.53 22.80 -13.07
CA ILE A 590 2.81 22.32 -13.58
C ILE A 590 3.87 23.39 -13.25
N ASP A 591 4.67 23.14 -12.23
CA ASP A 591 5.84 23.94 -11.89
C ASP A 591 7.13 23.18 -12.29
N ALA A 592 8.19 23.93 -12.53
CA ALA A 592 9.55 23.41 -12.65
C ALA A 592 10.59 24.54 -12.61
N ASP A 593 11.54 24.44 -11.68
CA ASP A 593 12.76 25.28 -11.61
C ASP A 593 13.73 25.07 -12.81
N GLY A 594 13.39 24.16 -13.72
CA GLY A 594 14.14 23.84 -14.94
C GLY A 594 13.36 24.05 -16.24
N THR A 595 13.83 23.40 -17.31
CA THR A 595 13.17 23.53 -18.62
C THR A 595 11.97 22.58 -18.71
N ILE A 596 10.75 23.14 -18.78
CA ILE A 596 9.55 22.38 -19.17
C ILE A 596 9.59 22.05 -20.67
N LEU A 597 9.66 20.76 -21.02
CA LEU A 597 9.64 20.25 -22.39
C LEU A 597 8.38 19.42 -22.67
N ILE A 598 7.58 19.82 -23.65
CA ILE A 598 6.41 19.06 -24.11
C ILE A 598 6.66 18.50 -25.51
N ASN A 599 6.90 17.19 -25.60
CA ASN A 599 7.24 16.49 -26.83
C ASN A 599 6.16 15.52 -27.32
N GLY A 600 5.19 15.16 -26.48
CA GLY A 600 4.13 14.23 -26.88
C GLY A 600 2.95 14.15 -25.93
N GLY A 601 2.11 13.14 -26.15
CA GLY A 601 0.98 12.82 -25.28
C GLY A 601 -0.24 13.73 -25.43
N THR A 602 -1.02 13.84 -24.36
CA THR A 602 -2.12 14.80 -24.22
C THR A 602 -2.17 15.26 -22.78
N ILE A 603 -2.04 16.56 -22.57
CA ILE A 603 -1.88 17.22 -21.28
C ILE A 603 -3.06 18.17 -21.10
N PHE A 604 -3.65 18.17 -19.91
CA PHE A 604 -4.57 19.20 -19.43
C PHE A 604 -4.23 19.54 -17.98
N GLY A 605 -3.67 20.73 -17.75
CA GLY A 605 -3.41 21.27 -16.41
C GLY A 605 -4.41 22.39 -16.10
N ALA A 606 -5.02 22.40 -14.91
CA ALA A 606 -5.95 23.46 -14.51
C ALA A 606 -5.89 23.78 -13.00
N GLY A 607 -5.71 25.05 -12.66
CA GLY A 607 -5.55 25.48 -11.26
C GLY A 607 -5.25 26.98 -11.13
N SER A 608 -4.52 27.35 -10.07
CA SER A 608 -4.00 28.70 -9.82
C SER A 608 -2.94 29.12 -10.86
N SER A 609 -2.71 30.43 -10.99
CA SER A 609 -1.86 31.04 -12.03
C SER A 609 -0.87 32.07 -11.45
N GLN A 610 -0.33 31.81 -10.26
CA GLN A 610 0.48 32.80 -9.55
C GLN A 610 1.99 32.55 -9.72
N MET A 611 2.42 31.30 -9.80
CA MET A 611 3.70 30.90 -10.40
C MET A 611 3.39 30.21 -11.73
N VAL A 612 3.33 30.99 -12.82
CA VAL A 612 3.05 30.44 -14.15
C VAL A 612 4.35 30.14 -14.84
N GLU A 613 4.75 28.87 -14.85
CA GLU A 613 5.83 28.43 -15.72
C GLU A 613 5.37 28.08 -17.14
N TYR A 614 6.27 28.33 -18.10
CA TYR A 614 5.98 28.29 -19.53
C TYR A 614 6.74 27.16 -20.24
N PRO A 615 6.05 26.24 -20.93
CA PRO A 615 6.73 25.23 -21.73
C PRO A 615 7.64 25.87 -22.79
N SER A 616 8.89 25.41 -22.80
CA SER A 616 9.97 26.00 -23.58
C SER A 616 9.71 25.95 -25.09
N ASN A 617 10.25 26.92 -25.83
CA ASN A 617 10.21 26.93 -27.30
C ASN A 617 10.94 25.73 -27.95
N ALA A 618 11.75 24.99 -27.19
CA ALA A 618 12.34 23.71 -27.62
C ALA A 618 11.32 22.54 -27.64
N SER A 619 10.15 22.70 -27.01
CA SER A 619 9.04 21.73 -27.04
C SER A 619 8.61 21.42 -28.47
N THR A 620 8.69 20.14 -28.85
CA THR A 620 8.35 19.70 -30.22
C THR A 620 6.84 19.62 -30.45
N GLN A 621 6.03 19.42 -29.40
CA GLN A 621 4.57 19.49 -29.47
C GLN A 621 4.09 20.87 -28.98
N LYS A 622 3.11 21.46 -29.69
CA LYS A 622 2.56 22.78 -29.33
C LYS A 622 1.59 22.68 -28.15
N TYR A 623 1.51 23.77 -27.40
CA TYR A 623 0.59 23.95 -26.29
C TYR A 623 -0.25 25.22 -26.47
N TYR A 624 -1.33 25.30 -25.70
CA TYR A 624 -2.19 26.45 -25.51
C TYR A 624 -2.27 26.68 -24.01
N LEU A 625 -2.03 27.92 -23.59
CA LEU A 625 -2.07 28.34 -22.19
C LEU A 625 -3.08 29.48 -22.07
N SER A 626 -3.82 29.52 -20.96
CA SER A 626 -4.75 30.60 -20.63
C SER A 626 -4.59 30.91 -19.14
N THR A 627 -4.17 32.13 -18.82
CA THR A 627 -3.89 32.59 -17.43
C THR A 627 -4.78 33.76 -17.00
N ASN A 628 -5.41 34.43 -17.96
CA ASN A 628 -6.11 35.70 -17.77
C ASN A 628 -7.63 35.56 -17.61
N THR A 629 -8.17 34.34 -17.44
CA THR A 629 -9.61 34.10 -17.32
C THR A 629 -9.89 33.07 -16.24
N THR A 630 -10.64 33.49 -15.22
CA THR A 630 -11.06 32.62 -14.12
C THR A 630 -12.30 31.83 -14.52
N TYR A 631 -12.21 30.50 -14.37
CA TYR A 631 -13.29 29.55 -14.54
C TYR A 631 -13.62 28.91 -13.19
N ASN A 632 -14.90 28.84 -12.83
CA ASN A 632 -15.33 28.21 -11.59
C ASN A 632 -15.18 26.68 -11.66
N ALA A 633 -15.00 26.04 -10.51
CA ALA A 633 -15.15 24.58 -10.39
C ALA A 633 -16.48 24.15 -11.04
N GLY A 634 -16.46 23.01 -11.72
CA GLY A 634 -17.58 22.43 -12.47
C GLY A 634 -17.88 23.08 -13.82
N THR A 635 -17.20 24.15 -14.21
CA THR A 635 -17.27 24.69 -15.57
C THR A 635 -16.87 23.62 -16.59
N ILE A 636 -17.72 23.38 -17.59
CA ILE A 636 -17.36 22.57 -18.75
C ILE A 636 -16.48 23.42 -19.67
N VAL A 637 -15.18 23.12 -19.71
CA VAL A 637 -14.19 23.74 -20.59
C VAL A 637 -14.06 22.89 -21.84
N ASN A 638 -14.30 23.48 -23.01
CA ASN A 638 -14.02 22.86 -24.31
C ASN A 638 -12.85 23.59 -24.96
N ILE A 639 -11.73 22.90 -25.17
CA ILE A 639 -10.65 23.41 -26.02
C ILE A 639 -11.03 23.16 -27.47
N VAL A 640 -11.13 24.22 -28.26
CA VAL A 640 -11.50 24.17 -29.67
C VAL A 640 -10.40 24.71 -30.57
N ASP A 641 -10.26 24.14 -31.76
CA ASP A 641 -9.38 24.66 -32.81
C ASP A 641 -9.93 25.97 -33.43
N SER A 642 -9.14 26.60 -34.30
CA SER A 642 -9.52 27.78 -35.08
C SER A 642 -10.77 27.59 -35.96
N SER A 643 -11.17 26.36 -36.26
CA SER A 643 -12.41 25.99 -36.97
C SER A 643 -13.58 25.66 -36.02
N SER A 644 -13.42 25.93 -34.71
CA SER A 644 -14.38 25.60 -33.65
C SER A 644 -14.68 24.10 -33.46
N ASN A 645 -13.82 23.20 -33.95
CA ASN A 645 -13.92 21.77 -33.62
C ASN A 645 -13.40 21.53 -32.21
N VAL A 646 -14.12 20.72 -31.43
CA VAL A 646 -13.69 20.31 -30.09
C VAL A 646 -12.51 19.35 -30.18
N LEU A 647 -11.37 19.75 -29.64
CA LEU A 647 -10.18 18.92 -29.44
C LEU A 647 -10.28 18.18 -28.10
N TYR A 648 -10.62 18.92 -27.05
CA TYR A 648 -10.72 18.40 -25.68
C TYR A 648 -11.92 19.02 -24.94
N THR A 649 -12.47 18.27 -24.00
CA THR A 649 -13.59 18.71 -23.15
C THR A 649 -13.38 18.11 -21.79
N GLU A 650 -13.34 18.97 -20.78
CA GLU A 650 -13.20 18.60 -19.38
C GLU A 650 -14.18 19.38 -18.51
N THR A 651 -14.52 18.83 -17.35
CA THR A 651 -15.35 19.50 -16.33
C THR A 651 -14.44 19.81 -15.16
N LEU A 652 -14.13 21.10 -14.94
CA LEU A 652 -13.14 21.49 -13.94
C LEU A 652 -13.48 20.94 -12.55
N LEU A 653 -12.51 20.35 -11.85
CA LEU A 653 -12.72 19.89 -10.47
C LEU A 653 -12.54 21.02 -9.46
N LYS A 654 -11.66 21.97 -9.76
CA LYS A 654 -11.35 23.16 -8.96
C LYS A 654 -11.61 24.43 -9.76
N LYS A 655 -11.70 25.56 -9.05
CA LYS A 655 -11.66 26.89 -9.66
C LYS A 655 -10.26 27.09 -10.25
N ALA A 656 -10.17 27.51 -11.50
CA ALA A 656 -8.91 27.62 -12.24
C ALA A 656 -8.86 28.94 -13.02
N ASN A 657 -7.73 29.64 -12.95
CA ASN A 657 -7.39 30.75 -13.84
C ASN A 657 -6.19 30.42 -14.74
N TYR A 658 -5.39 29.41 -14.40
CA TYR A 658 -4.48 28.71 -15.30
C TYR A 658 -5.20 27.54 -15.96
N ILE A 659 -5.13 27.45 -17.30
CA ILE A 659 -5.45 26.26 -18.08
C ILE A 659 -4.37 26.05 -19.14
N LEU A 660 -3.58 24.98 -19.00
CA LEU A 660 -2.67 24.47 -20.02
C LEU A 660 -3.32 23.30 -20.77
N PHE A 661 -3.24 23.31 -22.09
CA PHE A 661 -3.59 22.18 -22.93
C PHE A 661 -2.51 21.92 -23.98
N SER A 662 -2.11 20.66 -24.14
CA SER A 662 -1.29 20.23 -25.27
C SER A 662 -1.77 18.88 -25.79
N SER A 663 -1.81 18.73 -27.12
CA SER A 663 -2.09 17.44 -27.76
C SER A 663 -1.63 17.46 -29.21
N ALA A 664 -1.19 16.32 -29.73
CA ALA A 664 -0.94 16.11 -31.15
C ALA A 664 -2.15 16.46 -32.06
N ASP A 665 -3.37 16.43 -31.52
CA ASP A 665 -4.59 16.81 -32.25
C ASP A 665 -4.71 18.34 -32.53
N MET A 666 -3.90 19.19 -31.90
CA MET A 666 -3.83 20.64 -32.16
C MET A 666 -3.21 20.98 -33.54
N GLY A 667 -2.48 20.04 -34.15
CA GLY A 667 -1.81 20.24 -35.43
C GLY A 667 -0.70 21.30 -35.39
N THR A 668 -0.31 21.79 -36.57
CA THR A 668 0.82 22.72 -36.72
C THR A 668 0.49 24.19 -36.49
N SER A 669 -0.79 24.56 -36.41
CA SER A 669 -1.19 25.97 -36.32
C SER A 669 -1.25 26.54 -34.90
N GLY A 670 -1.27 25.69 -33.86
CA GLY A 670 -1.29 26.07 -32.43
C GLY A 670 -2.55 26.80 -31.94
N SER A 671 -3.29 27.48 -32.84
CA SER A 671 -4.44 28.33 -32.56
C SER A 671 -5.64 27.55 -31.99
N CYS A 672 -5.71 27.54 -30.66
CA CYS A 672 -6.83 27.03 -29.88
C CYS A 672 -7.50 28.15 -29.08
N SER A 673 -8.70 27.88 -28.56
CA SER A 673 -9.42 28.76 -27.63
C SER A 673 -10.31 27.94 -26.70
N ILE A 674 -10.66 28.51 -25.54
CA ILE A 674 -11.64 27.93 -24.62
C ILE A 674 -13.05 28.38 -24.99
N LYS A 675 -13.99 27.42 -25.02
CA LYS A 675 -15.44 27.67 -25.01
C LYS A 675 -16.08 26.99 -23.81
N THR A 676 -16.73 27.77 -22.96
CA THR A 676 -17.42 27.27 -21.78
C THR A 676 -18.81 26.74 -22.12
N GLY A 677 -19.31 25.80 -21.31
CA GLY A 677 -20.66 25.28 -21.41
C GLY A 677 -20.87 24.23 -22.51
N LYS A 678 -22.12 24.03 -22.91
CA LYS A 678 -22.51 22.97 -23.85
C LYS A 678 -22.40 23.44 -25.30
N ILE A 679 -21.47 22.88 -26.06
CA ILE A 679 -21.41 23.13 -27.51
C ILE A 679 -22.60 22.46 -28.21
N SER A 680 -23.61 23.28 -28.49
CA SER A 680 -24.72 22.96 -29.38
C SER A 680 -24.19 22.67 -30.78
N GLY A 681 -24.34 21.42 -31.22
CA GLY A 681 -23.88 21.02 -32.55
C GLY A 681 -24.73 21.65 -33.65
N SER A 682 -24.12 22.59 -34.38
CA SER A 682 -24.57 23.13 -35.67
C SER A 682 -26.02 23.60 -35.77
N ASP A 683 -26.22 24.92 -35.64
CA ASP A 683 -27.13 25.62 -36.54
C ASP A 683 -26.49 26.94 -37.00
N SER A 684 -26.80 27.37 -38.22
CA SER A 684 -26.22 28.57 -38.82
C SER A 684 -26.99 29.81 -38.37
N GLY A 685 -26.49 30.50 -37.34
CA GLY A 685 -27.11 31.71 -36.80
C GLY A 685 -26.09 32.66 -36.19
N ASN A 686 -25.88 33.80 -36.85
CA ASN A 686 -25.06 34.91 -36.34
C ASN A 686 -25.82 35.68 -35.23
N THR A 687 -25.28 35.69 -34.01
CA THR A 687 -25.46 36.79 -33.04
C THR A 687 -24.14 37.01 -32.30
N GLY A 688 -23.53 38.17 -32.48
CA GLY A 688 -22.21 38.48 -31.91
C GLY A 688 -22.25 38.79 -30.42
N GLY A 689 -21.17 38.39 -29.73
CA GLY A 689 -20.81 38.84 -28.38
C GLY A 689 -19.29 38.93 -28.32
N SER A 690 -18.75 40.14 -28.43
CA SER A 690 -17.30 40.38 -28.46
C SER A 690 -16.81 40.79 -27.08
N THR A 691 -15.88 40.03 -26.52
CA THR A 691 -14.96 40.48 -25.47
C THR A 691 -13.56 40.08 -25.91
N GLY A 692 -12.82 41.03 -26.47
CA GLY A 692 -11.47 40.78 -26.97
C GLY A 692 -10.45 40.74 -25.83
N GLY A 693 -9.75 39.61 -25.71
CA GLY A 693 -8.44 39.51 -25.08
C GLY A 693 -7.46 39.02 -26.15
N ASN A 694 -6.43 39.80 -26.46
CA ASN A 694 -5.49 39.48 -27.51
C ASN A 694 -4.37 38.62 -26.92
N ASP A 695 -4.45 37.30 -27.09
CA ASP A 695 -3.41 36.36 -26.63
C ASP A 695 -2.67 35.78 -27.84
N SER A 696 -1.38 36.09 -27.94
CA SER A 696 -0.62 35.94 -29.18
C SER A 696 -0.03 34.54 -29.32
N GLY A 697 -0.65 33.71 -30.15
CA GLY A 697 -0.05 32.47 -30.63
C GLY A 697 1.31 32.73 -31.28
N ASN A 698 2.38 32.12 -30.74
CA ASN A 698 3.75 32.35 -31.17
C ASN A 698 4.00 31.89 -32.63
N THR A 699 4.06 32.84 -33.56
CA THR A 699 4.61 32.67 -34.91
C THR A 699 6.04 33.22 -34.95
N GLY A 700 7.02 32.36 -35.22
CA GLY A 700 8.43 32.71 -35.08
C GLY A 700 8.95 33.77 -36.08
N GLY A 701 10.00 34.48 -35.65
CA GLY A 701 10.84 35.35 -36.47
C GLY A 701 12.32 35.06 -36.17
N SER A 702 13.17 35.13 -37.19
CA SER A 702 14.60 34.77 -37.09
C SER A 702 15.50 35.86 -37.66
N THR A 703 16.78 35.80 -37.29
CA THR A 703 17.96 36.53 -37.82
C THR A 703 18.20 37.98 -37.35
N GLY A 704 19.46 38.25 -36.99
CA GLY A 704 20.00 39.58 -36.63
C GLY A 704 21.17 39.48 -35.66
N GLY A 705 22.38 39.15 -36.16
CA GLY A 705 23.59 38.99 -35.34
C GLY A 705 24.56 40.18 -35.36
N ASN A 706 25.78 39.92 -34.87
CA ASN A 706 26.92 40.80 -34.60
C ASN A 706 26.87 41.55 -33.24
N ASP A 707 27.97 41.88 -32.56
CA ASP A 707 29.41 41.50 -32.49
C ASP A 707 30.11 42.72 -31.85
N SER A 708 31.13 42.50 -31.00
CA SER A 708 31.93 43.52 -30.30
C SER A 708 31.16 44.47 -29.34
N GLY A 709 31.74 45.07 -28.31
CA GLY A 709 33.09 44.91 -27.76
C GLY A 709 33.48 46.11 -26.88
N THR A 710 34.13 45.82 -25.74
CA THR A 710 35.02 46.73 -24.96
C THR A 710 34.50 48.04 -24.31
N THR A 711 34.77 48.12 -23.00
CA THR A 711 35.25 49.28 -22.20
C THR A 711 34.35 50.49 -21.91
N GLY A 712 34.35 50.93 -20.64
CA GLY A 712 34.35 52.38 -20.35
C GLY A 712 33.68 52.92 -19.07
N GLY A 713 34.21 52.58 -17.90
CA GLY A 713 34.18 53.31 -16.61
C GLY A 713 33.27 54.53 -16.34
N SER A 714 32.63 54.47 -15.16
CA SER A 714 32.52 55.53 -14.13
C SER A 714 31.89 56.89 -14.46
N THR A 715 30.77 57.22 -13.78
CA THR A 715 30.77 58.13 -12.60
C THR A 715 29.35 58.24 -12.03
N GLY A 716 29.22 58.50 -10.72
CA GLY A 716 27.92 58.75 -10.07
C GLY A 716 27.48 60.22 -10.16
N GLY A 717 26.17 60.45 -10.04
CA GLY A 717 25.59 61.79 -10.03
C GLY A 717 24.08 61.77 -9.76
N SER A 718 23.70 62.03 -8.51
CA SER A 718 22.30 62.24 -8.09
C SER A 718 21.75 63.56 -8.62
N ASP A 719 20.44 63.63 -8.90
CA ASP A 719 19.56 64.59 -8.19
C ASP A 719 18.06 64.23 -8.30
N SER A 720 17.29 64.95 -7.50
CA SER A 720 15.89 64.84 -7.11
C SER A 720 14.94 65.74 -7.95
N GLY A 721 13.64 65.79 -7.60
CA GLY A 721 12.88 67.03 -7.85
C GLY A 721 11.41 66.99 -8.31
N ASN A 722 10.54 66.25 -7.62
CA ASN A 722 9.18 66.64 -7.18
C ASN A 722 8.48 67.91 -7.78
N THR A 723 7.17 67.85 -8.13
CA THR A 723 6.08 68.70 -7.51
C THR A 723 4.64 68.51 -8.06
N GLY A 724 3.65 68.43 -7.14
CA GLY A 724 2.19 68.67 -7.32
C GLY A 724 1.33 67.49 -7.83
N GLY A 725 0.09 67.19 -7.38
CA GLY A 725 -0.85 67.78 -6.41
C GLY A 725 -2.32 67.66 -6.93
N ASN A 726 -3.42 67.58 -6.16
CA ASN A 726 -3.71 67.53 -4.72
C ASN A 726 -5.23 67.15 -4.49
N THR A 727 -5.69 67.04 -3.22
CA THR A 727 -7.09 66.96 -2.70
C THR A 727 -7.85 65.60 -2.74
N GLY A 728 -8.57 65.14 -1.70
CA GLY A 728 -8.62 65.58 -0.29
C GLY A 728 -9.83 65.06 0.54
N GLY A 729 -9.66 64.81 1.86
CA GLY A 729 -10.73 64.57 2.86
C GLY A 729 -10.49 63.37 3.84
N THR A 730 -9.91 63.53 5.05
CA THR A 730 -10.55 63.79 6.39
C THR A 730 -11.28 62.58 7.02
N THR A 731 -11.15 62.18 8.31
CA THR A 731 -10.59 62.79 9.57
C THR A 731 -10.24 61.74 10.66
N GLY A 732 -9.26 62.04 11.54
CA GLY A 732 -9.17 61.61 12.96
C GLY A 732 -8.58 60.22 13.27
N GLY A 733 -7.85 59.98 14.36
CA GLY A 733 -7.38 60.85 15.45
C GLY A 733 -6.30 60.16 16.31
N THR A 734 -5.47 60.94 17.02
CA THR A 734 -4.18 60.50 17.60
C THR A 734 -4.21 60.14 19.10
N THR A 735 -3.45 59.12 19.50
CA THR A 735 -2.71 59.08 20.79
C THR A 735 -1.46 58.20 20.65
N GLY A 736 -0.34 58.59 21.26
CA GLY A 736 0.87 57.78 21.38
C GLY A 736 1.63 58.14 22.66
N GLY A 737 2.76 57.46 22.92
CA GLY A 737 3.70 57.88 23.98
C GLY A 737 4.09 56.80 25.00
N SER A 738 5.10 56.01 24.64
CA SER A 738 6.38 55.84 25.36
C SER A 738 6.47 55.56 26.88
N THR A 739 7.54 54.81 27.19
CA THR A 739 8.39 54.80 28.43
C THR A 739 7.95 54.11 29.73
N THR A 740 8.68 53.01 30.01
CA THR A 740 9.35 52.61 31.29
C THR A 740 8.54 52.31 32.56
N GLY A 741 8.84 51.17 33.20
CA GLY A 741 8.82 51.06 34.67
C GLY A 741 8.58 49.69 35.30
N THR A 742 9.61 49.13 35.95
CA THR A 742 9.58 48.42 37.26
C THR A 742 8.68 47.19 37.51
N THR A 743 9.34 46.02 37.58
CA THR A 743 9.47 45.09 38.75
C THR A 743 8.32 44.81 39.75
N ASP A 744 8.37 43.56 40.24
CA ASP A 744 7.59 42.89 41.30
C ASP A 744 6.10 42.63 41.01
N GLY A 745 5.55 41.45 41.33
CA GLY A 745 6.13 40.30 42.03
C GLY A 745 5.30 39.87 43.24
N THR A 746 4.38 38.92 43.03
CA THR A 746 3.75 38.06 44.06
C THR A 746 2.85 37.06 43.29
N THR A 747 3.15 35.75 43.25
CA THR A 747 2.83 34.70 44.26
C THR A 747 1.33 34.64 44.63
N SER A 748 0.67 33.47 44.71
CA SER A 748 1.13 32.07 44.52
C SER A 748 -0.06 31.13 44.23
N GLY A 749 0.18 30.11 43.40
CA GLY A 749 -0.44 28.79 43.53
C GLY A 749 -1.93 28.63 43.14
N SER A 750 -2.42 27.41 42.93
CA SER A 750 -1.71 26.13 42.89
C SER A 750 -2.53 25.07 42.15
N THR A 751 -1.87 24.35 41.23
CA THR A 751 -2.00 22.90 40.94
C THR A 751 -3.36 22.24 40.63
N THR A 752 -3.30 21.32 39.65
CA THR A 752 -4.16 20.14 39.41
C THR A 752 -5.64 20.40 39.10
N GLY A 753 -6.23 19.81 38.05
CA GLY A 753 -5.72 18.87 37.05
C GLY A 753 -6.85 17.95 36.55
N THR A 754 -6.66 17.25 35.42
CA THR A 754 -7.56 16.20 34.87
C THR A 754 -8.96 16.70 34.41
N THR A 755 -9.63 16.19 33.38
CA THR A 755 -9.31 15.20 32.33
C THR A 755 -10.26 15.43 31.13
N ASP A 756 -9.85 14.98 29.95
CA ASP A 756 -10.62 14.46 28.80
C ASP A 756 -12.10 14.83 28.57
N GLY A 757 -12.41 15.19 27.33
CA GLY A 757 -13.80 15.42 26.89
C GLY A 757 -14.04 15.52 25.38
N ASN A 758 -13.18 14.95 24.52
CA ASN A 758 -13.46 14.92 23.08
C ASN A 758 -14.74 14.11 22.79
N THR A 759 -15.75 14.74 22.21
CA THR A 759 -16.73 14.05 21.37
C THR A 759 -17.14 14.92 20.17
N SER A 760 -16.38 14.83 19.08
CA SER A 760 -16.87 15.19 17.75
C SER A 760 -17.98 14.21 17.31
N GLY A 761 -19.18 14.45 17.86
CA GLY A 761 -20.37 13.63 17.65
C GLY A 761 -21.15 14.08 16.41
N THR A 762 -21.07 13.29 15.34
CA THR A 762 -21.99 13.39 14.20
C THR A 762 -23.44 13.28 14.69
N THR A 763 -24.16 14.40 14.63
CA THR A 763 -25.55 14.50 15.12
C THR A 763 -26.53 14.66 13.96
N THR A 764 -27.21 13.56 13.64
CA THR A 764 -28.53 13.64 13.02
C THR A 764 -29.52 14.05 14.10
N GLY A 765 -30.12 15.23 13.99
CA GLY A 765 -31.02 15.76 15.01
C GLY A 765 -32.02 16.77 14.45
N THR A 766 -33.26 16.33 14.25
CA THR A 766 -34.39 17.22 14.00
C THR A 766 -34.77 18.00 15.25
N THR A 767 -34.88 19.32 15.15
CA THR A 767 -35.58 20.16 16.15
C THR A 767 -36.57 21.09 15.46
N ASN A 768 -37.67 21.39 16.17
CA ASN A 768 -38.82 22.13 15.65
C ASN A 768 -39.16 23.25 16.63
N GLY A 769 -39.40 24.47 16.14
CA GLY A 769 -39.74 25.66 16.94
C GLY A 769 -38.51 26.38 17.54
N ASN A 770 -38.49 27.72 17.66
CA ASN A 770 -39.54 28.73 17.46
C ASN A 770 -38.96 29.97 16.76
N GLY A 771 -39.82 30.78 16.12
CA GLY A 771 -39.38 31.77 15.13
C GLY A 771 -38.82 33.09 15.66
N SER A 772 -37.96 33.69 14.84
CA SER A 772 -37.78 35.14 14.72
C SER A 772 -37.70 35.47 13.24
N THR A 773 -38.49 36.46 12.78
CA THR A 773 -38.59 36.82 11.36
C THR A 773 -37.82 38.11 11.08
N ASP A 774 -36.66 38.00 10.41
CA ASP A 774 -36.25 39.01 9.43
C ASP A 774 -35.27 38.41 8.39
N SER A 775 -35.26 39.02 7.20
CA SER A 775 -34.58 38.60 5.97
C SER A 775 -35.01 37.25 5.37
N THR A 776 -35.83 37.31 4.31
CA THR A 776 -36.04 36.20 3.38
C THR A 776 -34.78 36.01 2.53
N GLN A 777 -33.75 35.34 3.07
CA GLN A 777 -32.67 34.83 2.27
C GLN A 777 -33.21 33.61 1.50
N THR A 778 -33.48 33.78 0.20
CA THR A 778 -33.84 32.67 -0.69
C THR A 778 -32.78 31.58 -0.57
N PRO A 779 -33.15 30.28 -0.43
CA PRO A 779 -32.17 29.20 -0.36
C PRO A 779 -31.20 29.27 -1.56
N SER A 780 -29.96 29.65 -1.28
CA SER A 780 -28.91 29.76 -2.28
C SER A 780 -28.26 28.40 -2.49
N ALA A 781 -27.95 28.05 -3.73
CA ALA A 781 -27.13 26.88 -4.01
C ALA A 781 -25.80 26.95 -3.26
N ALA A 782 -25.33 25.81 -2.77
CA ALA A 782 -24.02 25.70 -2.16
C ALA A 782 -22.92 26.02 -3.20
N ALA A 783 -21.73 26.40 -2.72
CA ALA A 783 -20.63 26.78 -3.59
C ALA A 783 -20.20 25.63 -4.52
N ALA A 784 -19.72 25.96 -5.72
CA ALA A 784 -19.16 24.96 -6.63
C ALA A 784 -18.02 24.18 -5.96
N GLY A 785 -17.96 22.86 -6.20
CA GLY A 785 -17.08 21.93 -5.49
C GLY A 785 -17.64 21.38 -4.17
N THR A 786 -18.70 21.97 -3.59
CA THR A 786 -19.31 21.43 -2.36
C THR A 786 -19.84 20.01 -2.59
N LYS A 787 -19.45 19.08 -1.70
CA LYS A 787 -19.97 17.72 -1.64
C LYS A 787 -21.34 17.73 -0.97
N LEU A 788 -22.36 17.26 -1.68
CA LEU A 788 -23.74 17.17 -1.19
C LEU A 788 -24.17 15.71 -1.10
N THR A 789 -25.11 15.41 -0.20
CA THR A 789 -25.77 14.10 -0.11
C THR A 789 -27.27 14.29 -0.28
N ASP A 790 -27.97 13.34 -0.91
CA ASP A 790 -29.43 13.38 -0.95
C ASP A 790 -30.06 13.26 0.44
N THR A 791 -31.33 13.65 0.55
CA THR A 791 -32.15 13.57 1.77
C THR A 791 -32.26 12.17 2.39
N GLN A 792 -31.77 11.13 1.72
CA GLN A 792 -31.76 9.75 2.17
C GLN A 792 -30.39 9.30 2.70
N GLY A 793 -29.34 10.12 2.60
CA GLY A 793 -27.97 9.76 2.97
C GLY A 793 -27.30 8.78 2.01
N LYS A 794 -27.85 8.59 0.80
CA LYS A 794 -27.55 7.45 -0.10
C LYS A 794 -26.84 7.84 -1.39
N ALA A 795 -27.20 8.96 -2.02
CA ALA A 795 -26.56 9.43 -3.25
C ALA A 795 -25.68 10.64 -2.97
N LEU A 796 -24.45 10.59 -3.48
CA LEU A 796 -23.45 11.64 -3.33
C LEU A 796 -23.39 12.48 -4.61
N TYR A 797 -23.24 13.78 -4.44
CA TYR A 797 -23.16 14.78 -5.51
C TYR A 797 -22.03 15.77 -5.23
N VAL A 798 -21.56 16.44 -6.28
CA VAL A 798 -20.69 17.61 -6.18
C VAL A 798 -21.34 18.75 -6.97
N VAL A 799 -21.44 19.94 -6.37
CA VAL A 799 -21.94 21.12 -7.08
C VAL A 799 -20.98 21.49 -8.20
N LEU A 800 -21.52 21.66 -9.40
CA LEU A 800 -20.79 22.08 -10.59
C LEU A 800 -20.95 23.57 -10.89
N ASP A 801 -22.06 24.16 -10.47
CA ASP A 801 -22.34 25.57 -10.68
C ASP A 801 -23.38 26.00 -9.65
N ALA A 802 -23.06 26.99 -8.82
CA ALA A 802 -23.96 27.52 -7.82
C ALA A 802 -25.04 28.40 -8.48
N ASP A 803 -24.65 29.29 -9.38
CA ASP A 803 -25.54 30.24 -10.06
C ASP A 803 -26.55 29.52 -10.97
N ALA A 804 -26.10 28.46 -11.66
CA ALA A 804 -26.96 27.62 -12.49
C ALA A 804 -27.61 26.44 -11.73
N ALA A 805 -27.33 26.29 -10.42
CA ALA A 805 -27.75 25.16 -9.57
C ALA A 805 -27.57 23.80 -10.26
N THR A 806 -26.34 23.46 -10.68
CA THR A 806 -26.06 22.17 -11.33
C THR A 806 -25.12 21.30 -10.50
N VAL A 807 -25.26 19.97 -10.62
CA VAL A 807 -24.47 18.97 -9.89
C VAL A 807 -24.01 17.82 -10.79
N SER A 808 -22.89 17.21 -10.40
CA SER A 808 -22.42 15.92 -10.87
C SER A 808 -22.82 14.82 -9.90
N TYR A 809 -23.30 13.69 -10.39
CA TYR A 809 -23.49 12.49 -9.55
C TYR A 809 -22.12 11.89 -9.20
N ALA A 810 -21.72 12.00 -7.94
CA ALA A 810 -20.41 11.62 -7.43
C ALA A 810 -20.37 10.18 -6.86
N GLY A 811 -21.52 9.57 -6.56
CA GLY A 811 -21.59 8.14 -6.24
C GLY A 811 -22.70 7.76 -5.27
N THR A 812 -22.48 6.68 -4.53
CA THR A 812 -23.45 6.19 -3.53
C THR A 812 -22.78 5.56 -2.32
N THR A 813 -23.35 5.81 -1.15
CA THR A 813 -22.99 5.13 0.11
C THR A 813 -23.66 3.75 0.20
N ASP A 814 -24.73 3.49 -0.57
CA ASP A 814 -25.45 2.22 -0.60
C ASP A 814 -24.70 1.16 -1.41
N LYS A 815 -23.67 0.58 -0.78
CA LYS A 815 -22.88 -0.53 -1.33
C LYS A 815 -23.69 -1.82 -1.54
N THR A 816 -24.99 -1.87 -1.19
CA THR A 816 -25.87 -3.04 -1.39
C THR A 816 -26.75 -2.94 -2.64
N ALA A 817 -26.93 -1.73 -3.18
CA ALA A 817 -27.85 -1.45 -4.27
C ALA A 817 -27.58 -2.29 -5.54
N ALA A 818 -28.54 -3.13 -5.92
CA ALA A 818 -28.49 -3.87 -7.18
C ALA A 818 -28.90 -3.02 -8.40
N LYS A 819 -29.52 -1.86 -8.17
CA LYS A 819 -29.95 -0.91 -9.20
C LYS A 819 -29.67 0.52 -8.72
N ILE A 820 -29.07 1.33 -9.59
CA ILE A 820 -28.90 2.77 -9.37
C ILE A 820 -29.73 3.54 -10.40
N THR A 821 -30.37 4.61 -9.95
CA THR A 821 -31.03 5.60 -10.80
C THR A 821 -30.39 6.94 -10.50
N ILE A 822 -29.62 7.47 -11.44
CA ILE A 822 -29.10 8.84 -11.36
C ILE A 822 -30.25 9.74 -11.87
N PRO A 823 -30.81 10.62 -11.03
CA PRO A 823 -32.00 11.37 -11.40
C PRO A 823 -31.67 12.50 -12.39
N ALA A 824 -32.69 13.18 -12.91
CA ALA A 824 -32.49 14.34 -13.79
C ALA A 824 -32.30 15.66 -12.99
N THR A 825 -32.86 15.71 -11.79
CA THR A 825 -32.74 16.76 -10.79
C THR A 825 -32.72 16.12 -9.41
N VAL A 826 -32.17 16.79 -8.40
CA VAL A 826 -32.19 16.37 -6.99
C VAL A 826 -32.47 17.58 -6.11
N GLU A 827 -33.27 17.42 -5.07
CA GLU A 827 -33.56 18.46 -4.08
C GLU A 827 -32.72 18.21 -2.83
N ILE A 828 -31.92 19.20 -2.44
CA ILE A 828 -31.01 19.16 -1.29
C ILE A 828 -31.08 20.54 -0.64
N ASP A 829 -31.35 20.58 0.67
CA ASP A 829 -31.47 21.82 1.46
C ASP A 829 -32.38 22.89 0.82
N GLN A 830 -33.55 22.43 0.34
CA GLN A 830 -34.57 23.23 -0.36
C GLN A 830 -34.14 23.82 -1.72
N VAL A 831 -32.92 23.52 -2.20
CA VAL A 831 -32.43 23.88 -3.53
C VAL A 831 -32.62 22.70 -4.49
N THR A 832 -33.26 22.94 -5.64
CA THR A 832 -33.36 21.95 -6.72
C THR A 832 -32.16 22.07 -7.65
N TYR A 833 -31.27 21.10 -7.62
CA TYR A 833 -30.12 21.01 -8.52
C TYR A 833 -30.44 20.19 -9.77
N THR A 834 -29.92 20.61 -10.92
CA THR A 834 -29.96 19.82 -12.17
C THR A 834 -28.74 18.89 -12.25
N VAL A 835 -28.98 17.59 -12.43
CA VAL A 835 -27.89 16.60 -12.57
C VAL A 835 -27.42 16.57 -14.04
N THR A 836 -26.26 17.17 -14.32
CA THR A 836 -25.72 17.37 -15.67
C THR A 836 -24.54 16.45 -16.00
N ALA A 837 -23.89 15.84 -15.00
CA ALA A 837 -22.78 14.92 -15.20
C ALA A 837 -22.86 13.68 -14.30
N VAL A 838 -22.08 12.65 -14.66
CA VAL A 838 -21.66 11.58 -13.76
C VAL A 838 -20.15 11.73 -13.57
N ALA A 839 -19.70 11.87 -12.33
CA ALA A 839 -18.32 12.16 -12.00
C ALA A 839 -17.35 11.03 -12.39
N GLN A 840 -16.06 11.35 -12.40
CA GLN A 840 -14.99 10.35 -12.40
C GLN A 840 -15.19 9.36 -11.24
N LYS A 841 -14.92 8.07 -11.50
CA LYS A 841 -15.03 6.98 -10.52
C LYS A 841 -16.37 6.83 -9.76
N ALA A 842 -17.46 7.51 -10.17
CA ALA A 842 -18.69 7.60 -9.36
C ALA A 842 -19.28 6.27 -8.84
N LEU A 843 -19.19 5.18 -9.60
CA LEU A 843 -19.53 3.82 -9.14
C LEU A 843 -18.36 2.82 -9.35
N TYR A 844 -17.11 3.29 -9.27
CA TYR A 844 -15.90 2.51 -9.50
C TYR A 844 -15.83 1.22 -8.68
N LYS A 845 -15.37 0.13 -9.32
CA LYS A 845 -15.25 -1.23 -8.79
C LYS A 845 -16.52 -1.79 -8.10
N ASN A 846 -17.72 -1.20 -8.29
CA ASN A 846 -18.92 -1.63 -7.56
C ASN A 846 -19.35 -3.07 -7.92
N THR A 847 -19.20 -3.99 -6.95
CA THR A 847 -19.38 -5.43 -7.15
C THR A 847 -20.83 -5.92 -7.06
N LYS A 848 -21.79 -5.03 -6.76
CA LYS A 848 -23.20 -5.40 -6.53
C LYS A 848 -24.16 -4.87 -7.60
N ILE A 849 -23.90 -3.69 -8.18
CA ILE A 849 -24.81 -3.09 -9.18
C ILE A 849 -25.00 -4.00 -10.41
N LYS A 850 -26.26 -4.14 -10.83
CA LYS A 850 -26.68 -4.91 -12.00
C LYS A 850 -27.25 -4.03 -13.11
N THR A 851 -27.84 -2.88 -12.76
CA THR A 851 -28.46 -1.96 -13.71
C THR A 851 -28.27 -0.50 -13.30
N VAL A 852 -27.93 0.37 -14.25
CA VAL A 852 -27.90 1.82 -14.04
C VAL A 852 -28.84 2.51 -15.04
N THR A 853 -29.62 3.46 -14.56
CA THR A 853 -30.40 4.39 -15.39
C THR A 853 -29.88 5.81 -15.15
N ILE A 854 -29.53 6.53 -16.22
CA ILE A 854 -28.94 7.88 -16.14
C ILE A 854 -29.98 8.92 -16.58
N GLY A 855 -30.10 10.00 -15.80
CA GLY A 855 -31.10 11.06 -15.96
C GLY A 855 -31.01 11.83 -17.29
N LYS A 856 -32.17 12.29 -17.78
CA LYS A 856 -32.34 12.93 -19.11
C LYS A 856 -31.56 14.24 -19.34
N ASN A 857 -30.94 14.80 -18.30
CA ASN A 857 -30.19 16.05 -18.34
C ASN A 857 -28.68 15.82 -18.44
N VAL A 858 -28.19 14.61 -18.16
CA VAL A 858 -26.76 14.29 -18.13
C VAL A 858 -26.13 14.38 -19.53
N THR A 859 -25.08 15.18 -19.67
CA THR A 859 -24.32 15.39 -20.91
C THR A 859 -22.99 14.64 -20.92
N VAL A 860 -22.36 14.45 -19.77
CA VAL A 860 -21.02 13.85 -19.64
C VAL A 860 -21.03 12.70 -18.63
N ILE A 861 -20.28 11.64 -18.93
CA ILE A 861 -19.90 10.58 -17.99
C ILE A 861 -18.37 10.55 -17.91
N GLY A 862 -17.79 10.72 -16.72
CA GLY A 862 -16.35 10.88 -16.47
C GLY A 862 -15.48 9.61 -16.64
N LYS A 863 -14.17 9.78 -16.40
CA LYS A 863 -13.17 8.69 -16.38
C LYS A 863 -13.61 7.60 -15.39
N SER A 864 -13.55 6.33 -15.80
CA SER A 864 -13.74 5.16 -14.94
C SER A 864 -15.06 5.09 -14.15
N ALA A 865 -16.09 5.87 -14.51
CA ALA A 865 -17.32 6.04 -13.72
C ALA A 865 -18.09 4.75 -13.39
N PHE A 866 -17.97 3.70 -14.22
CA PHE A 866 -18.49 2.36 -13.95
C PHE A 866 -17.42 1.27 -14.16
N GLU A 867 -16.13 1.62 -14.12
CA GLU A 867 -15.05 0.65 -14.28
C GLU A 867 -15.12 -0.43 -13.19
N GLY A 868 -14.76 -1.66 -13.52
CA GLY A 868 -14.73 -2.77 -12.57
C GLY A 868 -16.10 -3.21 -12.05
N CYS A 869 -17.21 -2.67 -12.57
CA CYS A 869 -18.57 -3.07 -12.20
C CYS A 869 -18.93 -4.45 -12.75
N LYS A 870 -18.27 -5.50 -12.26
CA LYS A 870 -18.28 -6.87 -12.81
C LYS A 870 -19.68 -7.50 -12.91
N LYS A 871 -20.69 -7.01 -12.17
CA LYS A 871 -22.09 -7.50 -12.22
C LYS A 871 -23.05 -6.63 -13.05
N LEU A 872 -22.60 -5.50 -13.59
CA LEU A 872 -23.42 -4.56 -14.36
C LEU A 872 -23.84 -5.17 -15.70
N LYS A 873 -25.14 -5.45 -15.88
CA LYS A 873 -25.71 -6.13 -17.06
C LYS A 873 -26.20 -5.17 -18.15
N SER A 874 -26.66 -3.99 -17.76
CA SER A 874 -27.25 -2.98 -18.65
C SER A 874 -27.16 -1.57 -18.08
N VAL A 875 -26.93 -0.59 -18.96
CA VAL A 875 -26.94 0.84 -18.64
C VAL A 875 -27.86 1.56 -19.63
N THR A 876 -28.72 2.44 -19.11
CA THR A 876 -29.58 3.31 -19.94
C THR A 876 -28.95 4.70 -20.01
N LEU A 877 -28.44 5.05 -21.19
CA LEU A 877 -27.83 6.35 -21.50
C LEU A 877 -28.89 7.33 -22.03
N PRO A 878 -28.85 8.63 -21.67
CA PRO A 878 -29.85 9.61 -22.07
C PRO A 878 -29.52 10.24 -23.43
N GLU A 879 -30.52 10.69 -24.19
CA GLU A 879 -30.30 11.35 -25.50
C GLU A 879 -29.60 12.72 -25.40
N SER A 880 -29.47 13.29 -24.19
CA SER A 880 -28.66 14.46 -23.88
C SER A 880 -27.15 14.23 -23.92
N LEU A 881 -26.71 12.97 -23.83
CA LEU A 881 -25.30 12.58 -23.65
C LEU A 881 -24.44 12.94 -24.87
N THR A 882 -23.35 13.66 -24.63
CA THR A 882 -22.34 14.06 -25.62
C THR A 882 -21.02 13.31 -25.44
N GLN A 883 -20.64 12.92 -24.22
CA GLN A 883 -19.34 12.31 -23.91
C GLN A 883 -19.43 11.07 -23.02
N ILE A 884 -18.71 10.01 -23.42
CA ILE A 884 -18.36 8.86 -22.57
C ILE A 884 -16.84 8.92 -22.35
N GLY A 885 -16.41 9.02 -21.09
CA GLY A 885 -15.01 9.19 -20.70
C GLY A 885 -14.09 7.99 -20.97
N ASN A 886 -12.82 8.14 -20.55
CA ASN A 886 -11.84 7.05 -20.57
C ASN A 886 -12.28 5.95 -19.60
N ARG A 887 -12.04 4.68 -19.96
CA ARG A 887 -12.30 3.49 -19.12
C ARG A 887 -13.71 3.35 -18.52
N THR A 888 -14.71 4.14 -18.94
CA THR A 888 -16.02 4.25 -18.27
C THR A 888 -16.72 2.92 -17.98
N PHE A 889 -16.61 1.91 -18.85
CA PHE A 889 -17.11 0.55 -18.66
C PHE A 889 -16.00 -0.51 -18.76
N TYR A 890 -14.76 -0.13 -18.41
CA TYR A 890 -13.62 -1.04 -18.38
C TYR A 890 -13.90 -2.21 -17.43
N ASN A 891 -13.60 -3.43 -17.88
CA ASN A 891 -13.81 -4.66 -17.13
C ASN A 891 -15.27 -4.89 -16.64
N CYS A 892 -16.26 -4.27 -17.28
CA CYS A 892 -17.69 -4.56 -17.08
C CYS A 892 -18.08 -5.91 -17.73
N VAL A 893 -17.52 -7.01 -17.22
CA VAL A 893 -17.60 -8.35 -17.83
C VAL A 893 -19.02 -8.89 -18.02
N ALA A 894 -20.01 -8.40 -17.25
CA ALA A 894 -21.42 -8.78 -17.36
C ALA A 894 -22.26 -7.94 -18.33
N LEU A 895 -21.74 -6.82 -18.85
CA LEU A 895 -22.52 -5.87 -19.67
C LEU A 895 -22.88 -6.54 -21.00
N THR A 896 -24.17 -6.69 -21.31
CA THR A 896 -24.63 -7.47 -22.47
C THR A 896 -25.05 -6.62 -23.68
N LYS A 897 -25.52 -5.40 -23.41
CA LYS A 897 -26.07 -4.47 -24.39
C LYS A 897 -25.73 -3.03 -24.00
N ILE A 898 -25.44 -2.21 -25.00
CA ILE A 898 -25.36 -0.75 -24.86
C ILE A 898 -26.06 -0.07 -26.05
N VAL A 899 -26.70 1.07 -25.80
CA VAL A 899 -27.24 1.97 -26.82
C VAL A 899 -26.53 3.30 -26.66
N ILE A 900 -25.65 3.64 -27.61
CA ILE A 900 -24.96 4.94 -27.68
C ILE A 900 -25.93 5.94 -28.32
N PRO A 901 -26.37 6.99 -27.59
CA PRO A 901 -27.39 7.94 -28.05
C PRO A 901 -26.98 8.76 -29.28
N SER A 902 -27.93 9.54 -29.83
CA SER A 902 -27.73 10.28 -31.08
C SER A 902 -26.75 11.46 -30.97
N ASN A 903 -26.60 12.03 -29.76
CA ASN A 903 -25.76 13.21 -29.52
C ASN A 903 -24.31 12.92 -29.15
N VAL A 904 -23.93 11.67 -28.88
CA VAL A 904 -22.57 11.32 -28.44
C VAL A 904 -21.55 11.67 -29.52
N ALA A 905 -20.61 12.54 -29.18
CA ALA A 905 -19.53 13.01 -30.02
C ALA A 905 -18.15 12.45 -29.61
N LYS A 906 -17.99 11.93 -28.39
CA LYS A 906 -16.72 11.37 -27.88
C LYS A 906 -16.92 10.07 -27.10
N ILE A 907 -16.05 9.09 -27.34
CA ILE A 907 -15.90 7.84 -26.57
C ILE A 907 -14.42 7.70 -26.17
N GLY A 908 -14.12 7.64 -24.88
CA GLY A 908 -12.74 7.67 -24.38
C GLY A 908 -11.91 6.40 -24.67
N LYS A 909 -10.61 6.51 -24.33
CA LYS A 909 -9.63 5.41 -24.37
C LYS A 909 -10.14 4.26 -23.51
N GLN A 910 -10.06 3.04 -24.04
CA GLN A 910 -10.46 1.80 -23.36
C GLN A 910 -11.91 1.75 -22.79
N ALA A 911 -12.83 2.64 -23.23
CA ALA A 911 -14.14 2.83 -22.59
C ALA A 911 -15.02 1.57 -22.43
N PHE A 912 -14.89 0.56 -23.30
CA PHE A 912 -15.57 -0.73 -23.23
C PHE A 912 -14.59 -1.92 -23.23
N THR A 913 -13.32 -1.70 -22.85
CA THR A 913 -12.31 -2.76 -22.85
C THR A 913 -12.66 -3.85 -21.85
N ASN A 914 -12.47 -5.11 -22.24
CA ASN A 914 -12.78 -6.29 -21.43
C ASN A 914 -14.26 -6.39 -20.99
N ALA A 915 -15.19 -5.69 -21.66
CA ALA A 915 -16.63 -5.95 -21.57
C ALA A 915 -16.99 -7.26 -22.31
N LYS A 916 -16.49 -8.40 -21.82
CA LYS A 916 -16.44 -9.71 -22.50
C LYS A 916 -17.81 -10.20 -23.01
N LYS A 917 -18.91 -9.86 -22.34
CA LYS A 917 -20.29 -10.24 -22.72
C LYS A 917 -21.01 -9.20 -23.59
N LEU A 918 -20.39 -8.08 -23.95
CA LEU A 918 -21.01 -7.00 -24.71
C LEU A 918 -21.21 -7.42 -26.17
N LYS A 919 -22.38 -8.00 -26.44
CA LYS A 919 -22.75 -8.58 -27.74
C LYS A 919 -23.66 -7.67 -28.56
N ASN A 920 -24.52 -6.87 -27.93
CA ASN A 920 -25.55 -6.09 -28.63
C ASN A 920 -25.25 -4.59 -28.52
N ILE A 921 -24.63 -4.02 -29.54
CA ILE A 921 -24.27 -2.60 -29.56
C ILE A 921 -25.17 -1.87 -30.57
N VAL A 922 -25.75 -0.75 -30.17
CA VAL A 922 -26.46 0.16 -31.08
C VAL A 922 -25.81 1.53 -30.98
N ILE A 923 -25.34 2.07 -32.10
CA ILE A 923 -24.80 3.43 -32.19
C ILE A 923 -25.79 4.26 -32.99
N ARG A 924 -26.41 5.27 -32.36
CA ARG A 924 -27.37 6.19 -33.01
C ARG A 924 -26.68 7.42 -33.58
N THR A 925 -25.61 7.89 -32.94
CA THR A 925 -24.84 9.06 -33.37
C THR A 925 -24.20 8.89 -34.75
N THR A 926 -24.12 9.99 -35.49
CA THR A 926 -23.36 10.16 -36.73
C THR A 926 -22.09 10.99 -36.54
N LYS A 927 -21.85 11.50 -35.32
CA LYS A 927 -20.80 12.48 -34.95
C LYS A 927 -19.44 11.84 -34.64
N LEU A 928 -19.39 10.52 -34.43
CA LEU A 928 -18.13 9.82 -34.15
C LEU A 928 -17.22 9.74 -35.40
N THR A 929 -15.92 9.82 -35.17
CA THR A 929 -14.82 9.81 -36.14
C THR A 929 -13.67 8.93 -35.64
N ALA A 930 -12.59 8.83 -36.41
CA ALA A 930 -11.39 8.12 -35.96
C ALA A 930 -10.60 8.85 -34.86
N LYS A 931 -10.79 10.18 -34.71
CA LYS A 931 -10.13 10.98 -33.65
C LYS A 931 -10.85 10.81 -32.32
N ASN A 932 -12.15 11.11 -32.28
CA ASN A 932 -12.96 11.16 -31.05
C ASN A 932 -13.43 9.79 -30.48
N ILE A 933 -12.91 8.68 -31.00
CA ILE A 933 -12.98 7.36 -30.34
C ILE A 933 -11.56 7.01 -29.87
N GLY A 934 -11.34 6.88 -28.56
CA GLY A 934 -10.03 6.62 -27.97
C GLY A 934 -9.44 5.25 -28.32
N ALA A 935 -8.13 5.11 -28.13
CA ALA A 935 -7.41 3.88 -28.42
C ALA A 935 -7.96 2.68 -27.61
N LYS A 936 -7.93 1.49 -28.23
CA LYS A 936 -8.41 0.22 -27.65
C LYS A 936 -9.87 0.26 -27.13
N ALA A 937 -10.71 1.27 -27.43
CA ALA A 937 -12.03 1.49 -26.83
C ALA A 937 -12.99 0.28 -26.80
N PHE A 938 -12.89 -0.65 -27.75
CA PHE A 938 -13.70 -1.87 -27.81
C PHE A 938 -12.88 -3.19 -27.69
N LYS A 939 -11.61 -3.14 -27.24
CA LYS A 939 -10.72 -4.32 -27.10
C LYS A 939 -11.34 -5.35 -26.14
N GLY A 940 -11.44 -6.61 -26.55
CA GLY A 940 -11.99 -7.67 -25.70
C GLY A 940 -13.52 -7.64 -25.50
N THR A 941 -14.26 -6.86 -26.31
CA THR A 941 -15.71 -7.05 -26.48
C THR A 941 -16.02 -8.39 -27.16
N ALA A 942 -17.28 -8.85 -27.10
CA ALA A 942 -17.66 -10.18 -27.56
C ALA A 942 -17.29 -10.42 -29.03
N ALA A 943 -16.56 -11.50 -29.33
CA ALA A 943 -15.97 -11.72 -30.66
C ALA A 943 -17.00 -11.73 -31.82
N LYS A 944 -18.22 -12.22 -31.58
CA LYS A 944 -19.36 -12.21 -32.51
C LYS A 944 -20.41 -11.15 -32.12
N ALA A 945 -19.97 -9.96 -31.69
CA ALA A 945 -20.86 -8.83 -31.41
C ALA A 945 -21.68 -8.45 -32.65
N THR A 946 -22.92 -8.03 -32.44
CA THR A 946 -23.80 -7.42 -33.44
C THR A 946 -23.88 -5.93 -33.16
N VAL A 947 -23.46 -5.12 -34.13
CA VAL A 947 -23.45 -3.66 -34.02
C VAL A 947 -24.40 -3.06 -35.04
N LYS A 948 -25.41 -2.32 -34.58
CA LYS A 948 -26.26 -1.50 -35.46
C LYS A 948 -25.73 -0.08 -35.50
N VAL A 949 -25.60 0.49 -36.70
CA VAL A 949 -25.06 1.84 -36.95
C VAL A 949 -25.94 2.58 -37.98
N PRO A 950 -25.90 3.92 -38.05
CA PRO A 950 -26.72 4.65 -39.01
C PRO A 950 -26.34 4.29 -40.45
N LYS A 951 -27.34 4.09 -41.33
CA LYS A 951 -27.13 3.68 -42.74
C LYS A 951 -26.11 4.58 -43.47
N SER A 952 -26.13 5.88 -43.20
CA SER A 952 -25.20 6.88 -43.76
C SER A 952 -23.75 6.76 -43.29
N LYS A 953 -23.49 6.10 -42.15
CA LYS A 953 -22.14 5.94 -41.55
C LYS A 953 -21.66 4.49 -41.54
N LEU A 954 -22.38 3.56 -42.18
CA LEU A 954 -22.08 2.12 -42.16
C LEU A 954 -20.63 1.81 -42.58
N LYS A 955 -20.20 2.26 -43.77
CA LYS A 955 -18.83 2.01 -44.28
C LYS A 955 -17.76 2.63 -43.39
N SER A 956 -17.98 3.85 -42.88
CA SER A 956 -17.03 4.51 -41.98
C SER A 956 -16.90 3.79 -40.64
N TYR A 957 -18.01 3.35 -40.03
CA TYR A 957 -17.97 2.70 -38.71
C TYR A 957 -17.50 1.25 -38.80
N GLN A 958 -17.70 0.57 -39.94
CA GLN A 958 -17.04 -0.71 -40.23
C GLN A 958 -15.51 -0.61 -40.14
N LYS A 959 -14.91 0.46 -40.70
CA LYS A 959 -13.46 0.69 -40.60
C LYS A 959 -13.05 1.15 -39.20
N ILE A 960 -13.69 2.20 -38.67
CA ILE A 960 -13.26 2.88 -37.44
C ILE A 960 -13.40 1.99 -36.19
N LEU A 961 -14.49 1.22 -36.05
CA LEU A 961 -14.67 0.41 -34.84
C LEU A 961 -13.62 -0.70 -34.73
N VAL A 962 -13.23 -1.29 -35.86
CA VAL A 962 -12.18 -2.32 -35.92
C VAL A 962 -10.81 -1.73 -35.56
N THR A 963 -10.45 -0.54 -36.06
CA THR A 963 -9.18 0.11 -35.67
C THR A 963 -9.15 0.54 -34.21
N LYS A 964 -10.33 0.72 -33.57
CA LYS A 964 -10.48 1.03 -32.14
C LYS A 964 -10.71 -0.22 -31.27
N GLY A 965 -10.27 -1.38 -31.74
CA GLY A 965 -10.15 -2.62 -30.96
C GLY A 965 -11.34 -3.59 -31.05
N MET A 966 -12.38 -3.27 -31.84
CA MET A 966 -13.49 -4.20 -32.05
C MET A 966 -13.05 -5.42 -32.86
N ASN A 967 -13.52 -6.61 -32.48
CA ASN A 967 -13.12 -7.85 -33.15
C ASN A 967 -13.54 -7.86 -34.64
N LYS A 968 -12.64 -8.29 -35.53
CA LYS A 968 -12.91 -8.43 -36.98
C LYS A 968 -14.09 -9.36 -37.31
N LYS A 969 -14.49 -10.25 -36.39
CA LYS A 969 -15.66 -11.16 -36.50
C LYS A 969 -16.99 -10.51 -36.07
N ALA A 970 -17.01 -9.23 -35.68
CA ALA A 970 -18.22 -8.51 -35.32
C ALA A 970 -19.08 -8.14 -36.54
N ALA A 971 -20.39 -8.36 -36.45
CA ALA A 971 -21.36 -8.06 -37.49
C ALA A 971 -21.87 -6.61 -37.39
N ILE A 972 -21.15 -5.69 -38.05
CA ILE A 972 -21.50 -4.25 -38.13
C ILE A 972 -22.45 -4.01 -39.31
N LYS A 973 -23.70 -3.63 -39.03
CA LYS A 973 -24.81 -3.53 -39.99
C LYS A 973 -25.71 -2.31 -39.76
N LYS A 974 -26.56 -2.02 -40.74
CA LYS A 974 -27.65 -1.02 -40.65
C LYS A 974 -28.76 -1.44 -39.68
#